data_AF-A0A9W9YJY3-F1
#
_entry.id   AF-A0A9W9YJY3-F1
#
_cell.length_a   1.000
_cell.length_b   1.000
_cell.length_c   1.000
_cell.angle_alpha   90.00
_cell.angle_beta   90.00
_cell.angle_gamma   90.00
#
_symmetry.space_group_name_H-M   'P 1'
#
loop_
_entity.id
_entity.type
_entity.pdbx_description
1 polymer ?
#
loop_
_entity_poly.entity_id
_entity_poly.type
_entity_poly.pdbx_seq_one_letter_code
_entity_poly.pdbx_strand_id
1 'polypeptide(L)'
;MPRCKDVEVEIVSDEESQNPKIWLKGPKKQLDIAMDEFLEQEMGTFEKPLNLPQNVLKVLIKKEGKDAIEKVLEDQKLNSVIKLNTSFENVSASVLGNSEKDVREAVSRISEIAAEEKVEVDQQNVALKSRTEWTELCEEIKKETDVLIQDEHLPVTLVVGFTDDVKNSVTRLQQFVDRNSIRIEQLICPSKDVKQYIRQIRGEDLRSIETELVHDDVKILDDNGEDAYKFYISGRGEGLQKSKTLLAEIIDKTVASNFTIEQPGLRKTFERGRGDSLVKMVATDQKCLIRIENKFWQNNGGDSPLEGYTQDNSSDLTQFVTPQGHRISIQIGNIAEEQVHTVVCPDGECSGSIQKSSPAMSQYLGGLQVGDISVLDGVNLPCQYVIHTRCSNWNNGLGEETLRKIVRESLYKVEHNSGDSIAIPVIGSGKLNFPPNEACRIMLDETLTFCNDNPLSCLKDVRLIAFRHNQSTTDALRQEMDKRTKGKQMMSLSAIPRDRMKKPFQREKEKHSTPTLTTFGRVAIEIITDNLTRQDTDAIVNTINADMKMSNAGQLSSVIAQESGPGVEKECESLGLQPGGTAVISRGGKLKARYIIHLIPISSDKQHLQKCLEEGLRLAEANSLQSISIPAIGTGGHGMSAVQSANMIFQALQNVCKDCVSIRKVNIVVFQDHSQVMSILEAFEQEQKRQQNAAFHDKIETQPIKQTVTVRVTGSDEGVLQGR
;
A
#
# COMPACT_ATOMS: atom_id res chain seq x y z
N MET A 1 -73.93 -55.15 54.16
CA MET A 1 -72.53 -55.60 54.03
C MET A 1 -72.53 -56.98 53.37
N PRO A 2 -71.59 -57.36 52.49
CA PRO A 2 -70.25 -56.78 52.28
C PRO A 2 -69.88 -56.40 50.83
N ARG A 3 -68.92 -55.48 50.70
CA ARG A 3 -67.95 -55.25 49.59
C ARG A 3 -68.48 -55.20 48.14
N CYS A 4 -68.72 -54.00 47.61
CA CYS A 4 -68.35 -53.72 46.21
C CYS A 4 -67.03 -52.97 46.23
N LYS A 5 -65.99 -53.67 45.81
CA LYS A 5 -64.65 -53.16 45.54
C LYS A 5 -64.73 -51.98 44.58
N ASP A 6 -63.81 -51.04 44.72
CA ASP A 6 -63.47 -50.03 43.72
C ASP A 6 -63.43 -50.71 42.34
N VAL A 7 -64.37 -50.32 41.46
CA VAL A 7 -64.31 -50.70 40.05
C VAL A 7 -63.57 -49.57 39.36
N GLU A 8 -62.28 -49.80 39.18
CA GLU A 8 -61.37 -48.94 38.42
C GLU A 8 -61.74 -49.03 36.93
N VAL A 9 -61.75 -47.90 36.25
CA VAL A 9 -61.81 -47.86 34.78
C VAL A 9 -60.49 -48.45 34.28
N GLU A 10 -60.57 -49.53 33.51
CA GLU A 10 -59.41 -50.20 32.93
C GLU A 10 -59.11 -49.54 31.57
N ILE A 11 -57.93 -48.95 31.45
CA ILE A 11 -57.42 -48.40 30.18
C ILE A 11 -56.64 -49.50 29.48
N VAL A 12 -57.05 -49.87 28.27
CA VAL A 12 -56.36 -50.85 27.43
C VAL A 12 -55.89 -50.14 26.17
N SER A 13 -54.57 -50.03 25.98
CA SER A 13 -53.97 -49.46 24.76
C SER A 13 -53.47 -50.57 23.84
N ASP A 14 -53.65 -50.39 22.53
CA ASP A 14 -53.00 -51.19 21.48
C ASP A 14 -51.98 -50.30 20.75
N GLU A 15 -50.79 -50.19 21.35
CA GLU A 15 -49.73 -49.26 20.95
C GLU A 15 -48.94 -49.75 19.72
N GLU A 16 -49.03 -51.03 19.36
CA GLU A 16 -48.26 -51.65 18.26
C GLU A 16 -49.01 -51.67 16.91
N SER A 17 -50.29 -51.28 16.88
CA SER A 17 -51.09 -51.27 15.65
C SER A 17 -50.86 -50.01 14.78
N GLN A 18 -51.07 -50.12 13.45
CA GLN A 18 -50.97 -48.99 12.51
C GLN A 18 -51.95 -47.83 12.80
N ASN A 19 -52.95 -48.05 13.65
CA ASN A 19 -53.87 -47.04 14.14
C ASN A 19 -54.10 -47.31 15.63
N PRO A 20 -53.23 -46.80 16.52
CA PRO A 20 -53.30 -47.10 17.93
C PRO A 20 -54.66 -46.70 18.49
N LYS A 21 -55.28 -47.63 19.21
CA LYS A 21 -56.61 -47.43 19.82
C LYS A 21 -56.49 -47.55 21.33
N ILE A 22 -57.11 -46.60 22.02
CA ILE A 22 -57.28 -46.63 23.47
C ILE A 22 -58.72 -47.07 23.74
N TRP A 23 -58.87 -48.10 24.56
CA TRP A 23 -60.15 -48.64 24.98
C TRP A 23 -60.32 -48.37 26.48
N LEU A 24 -61.46 -47.77 26.85
CA LEU A 24 -61.86 -47.59 28.24
C LEU A 24 -62.90 -48.67 28.56
N LYS A 25 -62.66 -49.44 29.62
CA LYS A 25 -63.56 -50.51 30.05
C LYS A 25 -63.99 -50.30 31.50
N GLY A 26 -65.30 -50.27 31.72
CA GLY A 26 -65.87 -50.07 33.06
C GLY A 26 -67.38 -49.90 33.05
N PRO A 27 -67.97 -49.57 34.21
CA PRO A 27 -69.38 -49.21 34.34
C PRO A 27 -69.72 -47.94 33.55
N LYS A 28 -70.83 -47.95 32.80
CA LYS A 28 -71.23 -46.86 31.88
C LYS A 28 -71.08 -45.44 32.45
N LYS A 29 -71.58 -45.19 33.66
CA LYS A 29 -71.49 -43.87 34.31
C LYS A 29 -70.06 -43.40 34.57
N GLN A 30 -69.14 -44.32 34.90
CA GLN A 30 -67.73 -43.99 35.11
C GLN A 30 -66.99 -43.84 33.79
N LEU A 31 -67.42 -44.58 32.76
CA LEU A 31 -66.89 -44.50 31.40
C LEU A 31 -67.24 -43.16 30.73
N ASP A 32 -68.47 -42.67 30.92
CA ASP A 32 -68.90 -41.36 30.42
C ASP A 32 -68.05 -40.23 31.05
N ILE A 33 -67.84 -40.27 32.37
CA ILE A 33 -66.97 -39.30 33.09
C ILE A 33 -65.52 -39.40 32.60
N ALA A 34 -64.97 -40.61 32.49
CA ALA A 34 -63.61 -40.81 32.01
C ALA A 34 -63.42 -40.38 30.55
N MET A 35 -64.45 -40.51 29.71
CA MET A 35 -64.41 -40.04 28.31
C MET A 35 -64.44 -38.52 28.23
N ASP A 36 -65.27 -37.85 29.02
CA ASP A 36 -65.30 -36.39 29.09
C ASP A 36 -63.95 -35.84 29.59
N GLU A 37 -63.37 -36.43 30.65
CA GLU A 37 -62.04 -36.08 31.16
C GLU A 37 -60.93 -36.33 30.11
N PHE A 38 -61.02 -37.42 29.35
CA PHE A 38 -60.06 -37.74 28.28
C PHE A 38 -60.14 -36.72 27.14
N LEU A 39 -61.35 -36.34 26.71
CA LEU A 39 -61.57 -35.32 25.68
C LEU A 39 -61.11 -33.93 26.14
N GLU A 40 -61.33 -33.57 27.41
CA GLU A 40 -60.80 -32.33 27.98
C GLU A 40 -59.26 -32.32 27.98
N GLN A 41 -58.61 -33.45 28.30
CA GLN A 41 -57.14 -33.57 28.22
C GLN A 41 -56.61 -33.55 26.79
N GLU A 42 -57.32 -34.15 25.84
CA GLU A 42 -56.97 -34.10 24.41
C GLU A 42 -57.02 -32.66 23.88
N MET A 43 -58.10 -31.93 24.19
CA MET A 43 -58.22 -30.51 23.84
C MET A 43 -57.18 -29.63 24.55
N GLY A 44 -56.68 -30.05 25.71
CA GLY A 44 -55.63 -29.39 26.49
C GLY A 44 -54.20 -29.77 26.09
N THR A 45 -54.01 -30.63 25.09
CA THR A 45 -52.68 -31.05 24.63
C THR A 45 -52.07 -30.03 23.67
N PHE A 46 -50.88 -29.56 23.99
CA PHE A 46 -50.09 -28.65 23.16
C PHE A 46 -49.02 -29.44 22.40
N GLU A 47 -48.94 -29.26 21.09
CA GLU A 47 -47.86 -29.78 20.24
C GLU A 47 -46.99 -28.62 19.76
N LYS A 48 -45.67 -28.71 19.94
CA LYS A 48 -44.72 -27.73 19.43
C LYS A 48 -43.60 -28.40 18.63
N PRO A 49 -43.29 -27.95 17.41
CA PRO A 49 -42.21 -28.53 16.61
C PRO A 49 -40.84 -28.23 17.23
N LEU A 50 -39.94 -29.20 17.15
CA LEU A 50 -38.54 -29.11 17.56
C LEU A 50 -37.69 -28.73 16.33
N ASN A 51 -37.38 -27.44 16.20
CA ASN A 51 -36.66 -26.89 15.04
C ASN A 51 -35.14 -27.06 15.20
N LEU A 52 -34.65 -28.29 15.03
CA LEU A 52 -33.22 -28.61 15.07
C LEU A 52 -32.67 -29.01 13.68
N PRO A 53 -31.35 -28.87 13.46
CA PRO A 53 -30.72 -29.36 12.23
C PRO A 53 -30.98 -30.86 12.02
N GLN A 54 -31.07 -31.29 10.76
CA GLN A 54 -31.36 -32.68 10.40
C GLN A 54 -30.34 -33.66 10.99
N ASN A 55 -29.06 -33.28 11.08
CA ASN A 55 -28.02 -34.15 11.64
C ASN A 55 -28.18 -34.30 13.15
N VAL A 56 -28.56 -33.24 13.87
CA VAL A 56 -28.86 -33.29 15.31
C VAL A 56 -30.06 -34.20 15.57
N LEU A 57 -31.12 -34.07 14.77
CA LEU A 57 -32.30 -34.92 14.87
C LEU A 57 -31.98 -36.41 14.63
N LYS A 58 -31.06 -36.72 13.70
CA LYS A 58 -30.58 -38.09 13.48
C LYS A 58 -29.85 -38.68 14.69
N VAL A 59 -29.13 -37.85 15.46
CA VAL A 59 -28.50 -38.29 16.73
C VAL A 59 -29.58 -38.53 17.78
N LEU A 60 -30.54 -37.62 17.92
CA LEU A 60 -31.59 -37.70 18.94
C LEU A 60 -32.58 -38.86 18.74
N ILE A 61 -32.77 -39.38 17.51
CA ILE A 61 -33.60 -40.59 17.27
C ILE A 61 -32.95 -41.87 17.78
N LYS A 62 -31.61 -41.92 17.87
CA LYS A 62 -30.92 -43.12 18.36
C LYS A 62 -31.38 -43.43 19.80
N LYS A 63 -31.21 -44.68 20.22
CA LYS A 63 -31.65 -45.13 21.53
C LYS A 63 -31.07 -44.24 22.64
N GLU A 64 -29.79 -43.93 22.54
CA GLU A 64 -29.04 -43.10 23.49
C GLU A 64 -29.60 -41.66 23.54
N GLY A 65 -30.03 -41.12 22.39
CA GLY A 65 -30.67 -39.81 22.29
C GLY A 65 -32.04 -39.77 22.95
N LYS A 66 -32.83 -40.84 22.76
CA LYS A 66 -34.14 -40.98 23.43
C LYS A 66 -33.99 -41.09 24.94
N ASP A 67 -33.08 -41.95 25.40
CA ASP A 67 -32.81 -42.14 26.84
C ASP A 67 -32.35 -40.82 27.49
N ALA A 68 -31.53 -40.01 26.78
CA ALA A 68 -31.10 -38.69 27.25
C ALA A 68 -32.26 -37.68 27.33
N ILE A 69 -33.17 -37.68 26.35
CA ILE A 69 -34.36 -36.83 26.34
C ILE A 69 -35.29 -37.19 27.51
N GLU A 70 -35.59 -38.48 27.68
CA GLU A 70 -36.44 -38.97 28.77
C GLU A 70 -35.88 -38.55 30.13
N LYS A 71 -34.58 -38.76 30.34
CA LYS A 71 -33.90 -38.34 31.57
C LYS A 71 -34.02 -36.84 31.85
N VAL A 72 -33.86 -35.99 30.83
CA VAL A 72 -33.99 -34.53 30.99
C VAL A 72 -35.42 -34.12 31.35
N LEU A 73 -36.42 -34.77 30.75
CA LEU A 73 -37.82 -34.51 31.05
C LEU A 73 -38.17 -34.95 32.48
N GLU A 74 -37.66 -36.10 32.91
CA GLU A 74 -37.82 -36.61 34.29
C GLU A 74 -37.13 -35.71 35.33
N ASP A 75 -35.85 -35.35 35.10
CA ASP A 75 -35.06 -34.52 36.02
C ASP A 75 -35.69 -33.13 36.22
N GLN A 76 -36.27 -32.56 35.16
CA GLN A 76 -36.95 -31.27 35.19
C GLN A 76 -38.44 -31.37 35.60
N LYS A 77 -38.96 -32.59 35.82
CA LYS A 77 -40.35 -32.88 36.16
C LYS A 77 -41.35 -32.28 35.14
N LEU A 78 -41.01 -32.38 33.86
CA LEU A 78 -41.84 -31.86 32.76
C LEU A 78 -42.80 -32.94 32.28
N ASN A 79 -44.10 -32.65 32.29
CA ASN A 79 -45.13 -33.55 31.76
C ASN A 79 -45.21 -33.40 30.23
N SER A 80 -44.19 -33.88 29.53
CA SER A 80 -44.10 -33.80 28.08
C SER A 80 -43.47 -35.06 27.49
N VAL A 81 -43.83 -35.37 26.24
CA VAL A 81 -43.34 -36.52 25.49
C VAL A 81 -42.88 -36.06 24.10
N ILE A 82 -41.82 -36.66 23.58
CA ILE A 82 -41.36 -36.38 22.22
C ILE A 82 -42.04 -37.30 21.20
N LYS A 83 -42.55 -36.70 20.12
CA LYS A 83 -43.05 -37.38 18.93
C LYS A 83 -42.01 -37.26 17.83
N LEU A 84 -41.46 -38.39 17.41
CA LEU A 84 -40.46 -38.47 16.34
C LEU A 84 -41.13 -39.05 15.09
N ASN A 85 -41.15 -38.27 14.01
CA ASN A 85 -41.60 -38.74 12.71
C ASN A 85 -40.37 -38.93 11.80
N THR A 86 -40.21 -40.14 11.30
CA THR A 86 -39.16 -40.46 10.33
C THR A 86 -39.82 -40.66 8.97
N SER A 87 -39.55 -39.76 8.03
CA SER A 87 -39.87 -39.95 6.60
C SER A 87 -38.59 -40.30 5.85
N PHE A 88 -38.68 -40.95 4.69
CA PHE A 88 -37.57 -41.60 3.97
C PHE A 88 -36.24 -40.81 3.90
N GLU A 89 -36.26 -39.47 3.90
CA GLU A 89 -35.04 -38.63 3.95
C GLU A 89 -35.02 -37.55 5.05
N ASN A 90 -36.17 -37.20 5.64
CA ASN A 90 -36.28 -36.12 6.63
C ASN A 90 -36.83 -36.61 7.96
N VAL A 91 -36.13 -36.22 9.02
CA VAL A 91 -36.58 -36.39 10.40
C VAL A 91 -37.32 -35.13 10.83
N SER A 92 -38.48 -35.28 11.45
CA SER A 92 -39.11 -34.21 12.20
C SER A 92 -39.43 -34.69 13.62
N ALA A 93 -39.35 -33.75 14.56
CA ALA A 93 -39.63 -34.00 15.95
C ALA A 93 -40.59 -32.92 16.46
N SER A 94 -41.52 -33.30 17.31
CA SER A 94 -42.38 -32.37 18.06
C SER A 94 -42.47 -32.81 19.50
N VAL A 95 -42.72 -31.86 20.40
CA VAL A 95 -42.93 -32.12 21.83
C VAL A 95 -44.41 -31.92 22.12
N LEU A 96 -45.02 -32.91 22.77
CA LEU A 96 -46.41 -32.94 23.20
C LEU A 96 -46.47 -32.80 24.72
N GLY A 97 -47.43 -32.08 25.25
CA GLY A 97 -47.66 -32.00 26.71
C GLY A 97 -48.97 -31.32 27.06
N ASN A 98 -49.38 -31.43 28.32
CA ASN A 98 -50.65 -30.89 28.83
C ASN A 98 -50.56 -29.44 29.36
N SER A 99 -49.38 -28.83 29.25
CA SER A 99 -49.09 -27.46 29.70
C SER A 99 -48.21 -26.77 28.66
N GLU A 100 -48.68 -25.65 28.12
CA GLU A 100 -47.92 -24.87 27.14
C GLU A 100 -46.57 -24.36 27.70
N LYS A 101 -46.49 -24.18 29.03
CA LYS A 101 -45.25 -23.80 29.72
C LYS A 101 -44.26 -24.96 29.72
N ASP A 102 -44.72 -26.15 30.05
CA ASP A 102 -43.87 -27.34 30.17
C ASP A 102 -43.36 -27.77 28.80
N VAL A 103 -44.22 -27.71 27.77
CA VAL A 103 -43.82 -27.96 26.37
C VAL A 103 -42.77 -26.95 25.89
N ARG A 104 -42.91 -25.67 26.25
CA ARG A 104 -41.92 -24.65 25.90
C ARG A 104 -40.57 -24.88 26.57
N GLU A 105 -40.57 -25.21 27.86
CA GLU A 105 -39.34 -25.53 28.60
C GLU A 105 -38.70 -26.82 28.06
N ALA A 106 -39.49 -27.86 27.81
CA ALA A 106 -39.02 -29.13 27.23
C ALA A 106 -38.33 -28.93 25.87
N VAL A 107 -38.92 -28.13 24.97
CA VAL A 107 -38.29 -27.78 23.68
C VAL A 107 -36.95 -27.08 23.90
N SER A 108 -36.85 -26.16 24.86
CA SER A 108 -35.60 -25.47 25.18
C SER A 108 -34.53 -26.44 25.67
N ARG A 109 -34.87 -27.31 26.63
CA ARG A 109 -33.94 -28.27 27.22
C ARG A 109 -33.48 -29.33 26.25
N ILE A 110 -34.40 -29.88 25.45
CA ILE A 110 -34.07 -30.88 24.43
C ILE A 110 -33.13 -30.28 23.37
N SER A 111 -33.31 -28.99 23.04
CA SER A 111 -32.42 -28.29 22.11
C SER A 111 -31.00 -28.08 22.66
N GLU A 112 -30.78 -28.22 23.97
CA GLU A 112 -29.46 -28.11 24.62
C GLU A 112 -28.72 -29.46 24.72
N ILE A 113 -29.41 -30.59 24.49
CA ILE A 113 -28.85 -31.95 24.66
C ILE A 113 -27.80 -32.26 23.59
N ALA A 114 -28.07 -31.87 22.35
CA ALA A 114 -27.26 -32.18 21.20
C ALA A 114 -26.96 -30.92 20.37
N ALA A 115 -25.75 -30.86 19.83
CA ALA A 115 -25.24 -29.73 19.10
C ALA A 115 -24.67 -30.15 17.74
N GLU A 116 -24.65 -29.20 16.82
CA GLU A 116 -23.92 -29.28 15.56
C GLU A 116 -22.94 -28.10 15.53
N GLU A 117 -21.65 -28.40 15.43
CA GLU A 117 -20.58 -27.40 15.35
C GLU A 117 -19.70 -27.62 14.12
N LYS A 118 -19.05 -26.55 13.67
CA LYS A 118 -18.22 -26.51 12.47
C LYS A 118 -16.76 -26.29 12.85
N VAL A 119 -15.89 -27.14 12.33
CA VAL A 119 -14.44 -26.94 12.34
C VAL A 119 -14.02 -26.46 10.96
N GLU A 120 -13.59 -25.20 10.89
CA GLU A 120 -13.16 -24.57 9.65
C GLU A 120 -11.63 -24.61 9.54
N VAL A 121 -11.14 -24.99 8.36
CA VAL A 121 -9.70 -24.98 8.04
C VAL A 121 -9.42 -23.85 7.06
N ASP A 122 -8.33 -23.10 7.24
CA ASP A 122 -7.96 -22.07 6.26
C ASP A 122 -7.76 -22.67 4.87
N GLN A 123 -8.11 -21.94 3.81
CA GLN A 123 -8.04 -22.43 2.44
C GLN A 123 -6.63 -22.94 2.06
N GLN A 124 -5.58 -22.32 2.58
CA GLN A 124 -4.18 -22.73 2.40
C GLN A 124 -3.82 -24.05 3.10
N ASN A 125 -4.58 -24.45 4.12
CA ASN A 125 -4.33 -25.63 4.97
C ASN A 125 -5.34 -26.76 4.71
N VAL A 126 -6.21 -26.64 3.71
CA VAL A 126 -7.23 -27.66 3.36
C VAL A 126 -6.63 -29.05 3.13
N ALA A 127 -5.40 -29.12 2.62
CA ALA A 127 -4.68 -30.37 2.42
C ALA A 127 -4.45 -31.18 3.72
N LEU A 128 -4.53 -30.55 4.90
CA LEU A 128 -4.47 -31.25 6.20
C LEU A 128 -5.56 -32.31 6.34
N LYS A 129 -6.76 -32.05 5.80
CA LYS A 129 -7.89 -32.97 5.89
C LYS A 129 -7.68 -34.26 5.08
N SER A 130 -6.75 -34.24 4.11
CA SER A 130 -6.39 -35.41 3.32
C SER A 130 -5.24 -36.22 3.92
N ARG A 131 -4.67 -35.77 5.06
CA ARG A 131 -3.58 -36.48 5.72
C ARG A 131 -4.08 -37.65 6.55
N THR A 132 -3.22 -38.65 6.73
CA THR A 132 -3.52 -39.84 7.52
C THR A 132 -3.75 -39.47 8.98
N GLU A 133 -2.99 -38.54 9.55
CA GLU A 133 -3.14 -38.17 10.97
C GLU A 133 -4.50 -37.50 11.26
N TRP A 134 -5.04 -36.74 10.31
CA TRP A 134 -6.40 -36.18 10.43
C TRP A 134 -7.46 -37.29 10.46
N THR A 135 -7.31 -38.26 9.56
CA THR A 135 -8.24 -39.39 9.43
C THR A 135 -8.20 -40.26 10.69
N GLU A 136 -6.99 -40.56 11.19
CA GLU A 136 -6.79 -41.31 12.43
C GLU A 136 -7.39 -40.60 13.64
N LEU A 137 -7.19 -39.29 13.78
CA LEU A 137 -7.80 -38.50 14.85
C LEU A 137 -9.34 -38.51 14.78
N CYS A 138 -9.91 -38.38 13.57
CA CYS A 138 -11.36 -38.46 13.40
C CYS A 138 -11.91 -39.83 13.82
N GLU A 139 -11.23 -40.92 13.46
CA GLU A 139 -11.64 -42.27 13.84
C GLU A 139 -11.43 -42.54 15.34
N GLU A 140 -10.38 -42.00 15.95
CA GLU A 140 -10.17 -42.07 17.41
C GLU A 140 -11.30 -41.36 18.17
N ILE A 141 -11.64 -40.14 17.76
CA ILE A 141 -12.73 -39.37 18.38
C ILE A 141 -14.07 -40.12 18.26
N LYS A 142 -14.43 -40.60 17.06
CA LYS A 142 -15.66 -41.40 16.85
C LYS A 142 -15.75 -42.66 17.71
N LYS A 143 -14.61 -43.16 18.20
CA LYS A 143 -14.53 -44.38 19.02
C LYS A 143 -14.63 -44.08 20.51
N GLU A 144 -14.18 -42.90 20.92
CA GLU A 144 -14.20 -42.43 22.31
C GLU A 144 -15.48 -41.66 22.67
N THR A 145 -16.12 -41.04 21.68
CA THR A 145 -17.33 -40.22 21.86
C THR A 145 -18.41 -40.61 20.86
N ASP A 146 -19.69 -40.39 21.22
CA ASP A 146 -20.85 -40.70 20.37
C ASP A 146 -21.13 -39.60 19.32
N VAL A 147 -20.07 -39.01 18.75
CA VAL A 147 -20.18 -37.96 17.74
C VAL A 147 -20.13 -38.50 16.31
N LEU A 148 -20.82 -37.82 15.41
CA LEU A 148 -20.74 -37.97 13.98
C LEU A 148 -19.84 -36.86 13.43
N ILE A 149 -18.79 -37.24 12.71
CA ILE A 149 -17.90 -36.31 12.01
C ILE A 149 -18.16 -36.47 10.51
N GLN A 150 -18.56 -35.39 9.85
CA GLN A 150 -18.88 -35.36 8.43
C GLN A 150 -18.13 -34.24 7.71
N ASP A 151 -17.43 -34.59 6.64
CA ASP A 151 -16.89 -33.60 5.71
C ASP A 151 -17.95 -33.25 4.68
N GLU A 152 -18.67 -32.14 4.90
CA GLU A 152 -19.68 -31.65 3.93
C GLU A 152 -18.99 -31.06 2.69
N HIS A 153 -18.10 -30.08 2.88
CA HIS A 153 -17.43 -29.34 1.82
C HIS A 153 -16.02 -28.93 2.26
N LEU A 154 -15.04 -28.87 1.36
CA LEU A 154 -13.78 -28.18 1.68
C LEU A 154 -14.09 -26.67 1.82
N PRO A 155 -13.73 -25.99 2.92
CA PRO A 155 -12.80 -26.40 3.99
C PRO A 155 -13.43 -26.83 5.34
N VAL A 156 -14.74 -27.05 5.41
CA VAL A 156 -15.50 -27.22 6.66
C VAL A 156 -15.69 -28.70 7.02
N THR A 157 -15.52 -29.05 8.29
CA THR A 157 -15.91 -30.34 8.88
C THR A 157 -16.99 -30.12 9.92
N LEU A 158 -18.09 -30.88 9.83
CA LEU A 158 -19.18 -30.84 10.80
C LEU A 158 -18.99 -31.91 11.87
N VAL A 159 -19.23 -31.53 13.12
CA VAL A 159 -19.24 -32.42 14.29
C VAL A 159 -20.63 -32.34 14.92
N VAL A 160 -21.30 -33.47 15.02
CA VAL A 160 -22.69 -33.56 15.46
C VAL A 160 -22.83 -34.64 16.52
N GLY A 161 -23.43 -34.34 17.67
CA GLY A 161 -23.51 -35.28 18.78
C GLY A 161 -24.09 -34.64 20.02
N PHE A 162 -23.89 -35.27 21.18
CA PHE A 162 -24.22 -34.67 22.47
C PHE A 162 -23.34 -33.46 22.76
N THR A 163 -23.89 -32.42 23.38
CA THR A 163 -23.26 -31.10 23.49
C THR A 163 -21.86 -31.13 24.11
N ASP A 164 -21.64 -31.92 25.15
CA ASP A 164 -20.33 -32.00 25.82
C ASP A 164 -19.30 -32.75 24.97
N ASP A 165 -19.72 -33.84 24.31
CA ASP A 165 -18.88 -34.62 23.40
C ASP A 165 -18.51 -33.82 22.15
N VAL A 166 -19.44 -33.04 21.61
CA VAL A 166 -19.20 -32.13 20.48
C VAL A 166 -18.15 -31.10 20.86
N LYS A 167 -18.30 -30.42 22.00
CA LYS A 167 -17.32 -29.43 22.48
C LYS A 167 -15.92 -30.01 22.64
N ASN A 168 -15.82 -31.21 23.24
CA ASN A 168 -14.53 -31.89 23.41
C ASN A 168 -13.91 -32.27 22.06
N SER A 169 -14.73 -32.84 21.16
CA SER A 169 -14.32 -33.27 19.83
C SER A 169 -13.86 -32.10 18.95
N VAL A 170 -14.63 -31.01 18.91
CA VAL A 170 -14.28 -29.77 18.22
C VAL A 170 -12.98 -29.19 18.76
N THR A 171 -12.80 -29.17 20.09
CA THR A 171 -11.56 -28.69 20.72
C THR A 171 -10.34 -29.50 20.25
N ARG A 172 -10.45 -30.83 20.18
CA ARG A 172 -9.36 -31.70 19.72
C ARG A 172 -9.05 -31.51 18.24
N LEU A 173 -10.07 -31.44 17.39
CA LEU A 173 -9.90 -31.19 15.96
C LEU A 173 -9.30 -29.81 15.70
N GLN A 174 -9.78 -28.78 16.41
CA GLN A 174 -9.24 -27.43 16.31
C GLN A 174 -7.77 -27.37 16.77
N GLN A 175 -7.41 -28.06 17.85
CA GLN A 175 -6.01 -28.16 18.29
C GLN A 175 -5.13 -28.83 17.24
N PHE A 176 -5.62 -29.86 16.54
CA PHE A 176 -4.90 -30.47 15.44
C PHE A 176 -4.70 -29.48 14.28
N VAL A 177 -5.76 -28.76 13.89
CA VAL A 177 -5.68 -27.74 12.84
C VAL A 177 -4.69 -26.66 13.25
N ASP A 178 -4.75 -26.15 14.47
CA ASP A 178 -3.88 -25.10 14.98
C ASP A 178 -2.41 -25.50 14.99
N ARG A 179 -2.10 -26.75 15.37
CA ARG A 179 -0.73 -27.29 15.40
C ARG A 179 -0.16 -27.52 14.01
N ASN A 180 -0.97 -28.00 13.08
CA ASN A 180 -0.50 -28.44 11.77
C ASN A 180 -0.67 -27.40 10.66
N SER A 181 -1.42 -26.33 10.91
CA SER A 181 -1.62 -25.24 9.96
C SER A 181 -0.35 -24.44 9.76
N ILE A 182 -0.02 -24.17 8.51
CA ILE A 182 0.96 -23.14 8.15
C ILE A 182 0.30 -21.80 8.39
N ARG A 183 0.92 -20.98 9.23
CA ARG A 183 0.51 -19.62 9.56
C ARG A 183 1.60 -18.65 9.17
N ILE A 184 1.22 -17.41 8.88
CA ILE A 184 2.16 -16.31 8.65
C ILE A 184 2.06 -15.35 9.82
N GLU A 185 3.18 -15.11 10.49
CA GLU A 185 3.29 -14.13 11.57
C GLU A 185 4.27 -13.02 11.20
N GLN A 186 4.05 -11.84 11.79
CA GLN A 186 4.90 -10.67 11.63
C GLN A 186 5.75 -10.43 12.89
N LEU A 187 7.03 -10.11 12.69
CA LEU A 187 7.95 -9.68 13.74
C LEU A 187 8.47 -8.28 13.44
N ILE A 188 8.27 -7.36 14.39
CA ILE A 188 8.64 -5.94 14.23
C ILE A 188 10.12 -5.76 14.57
N CYS A 189 10.85 -5.09 13.69
CA CYS A 189 12.22 -4.67 13.89
C CYS A 189 12.29 -3.28 14.52
N PRO A 190 13.23 -3.03 15.44
CA PRO A 190 13.45 -1.70 16.03
C PRO A 190 13.80 -0.62 15.00
N SER A 191 14.43 -1.00 13.89
CA SER A 191 14.75 -0.08 12.80
C SER A 191 14.88 -0.81 11.45
N LYS A 192 14.74 -0.05 10.36
CA LYS A 192 15.04 -0.52 9.00
C LYS A 192 16.49 -0.99 8.85
N ASP A 193 17.41 -0.42 9.63
CA ASP A 193 18.84 -0.74 9.60
C ASP A 193 19.10 -2.14 10.17
N VAL A 194 18.43 -2.48 11.27
CA VAL A 194 18.51 -3.83 11.87
C VAL A 194 17.98 -4.88 10.90
N LYS A 195 16.82 -4.63 10.26
CA LYS A 195 16.28 -5.54 9.24
C LYS A 195 17.25 -5.73 8.08
N GLN A 196 17.83 -4.64 7.57
CA GLN A 196 18.77 -4.69 6.45
C GLN A 196 20.08 -5.38 6.82
N TYR A 197 20.61 -5.15 8.03
CA TYR A 197 21.79 -5.82 8.56
C TYR A 197 21.56 -7.33 8.64
N ILE A 198 20.43 -7.76 9.22
CA ILE A 198 20.11 -9.17 9.37
C ILE A 198 20.00 -9.86 8.00
N ARG A 199 19.35 -9.22 7.01
CA ARG A 199 19.24 -9.82 5.66
C ARG A 199 20.55 -9.84 4.87
N GLN A 200 21.30 -8.75 4.89
CA GLN A 200 22.48 -8.60 4.02
C GLN A 200 23.73 -9.25 4.60
N ILE A 201 23.89 -9.20 5.93
CA ILE A 201 25.10 -9.66 6.61
C ILE A 201 24.86 -10.96 7.37
N ARG A 202 23.73 -11.09 8.07
CA ARG A 202 23.35 -12.31 8.81
C ARG A 202 22.41 -13.24 8.03
N GLY A 203 22.43 -13.18 6.70
CA GLY A 203 21.57 -14.02 5.86
C GLY A 203 21.81 -15.52 6.04
N GLU A 204 23.01 -15.93 6.50
CA GLU A 204 23.29 -17.32 6.88
C GLU A 204 22.55 -17.76 8.14
N ASP A 205 22.35 -16.88 9.11
CA ASP A 205 21.60 -17.20 10.33
C ASP A 205 20.12 -17.39 10.02
N LEU A 206 19.56 -16.57 9.11
CA LEU A 206 18.20 -16.74 8.61
C LEU A 206 18.04 -18.12 7.94
N ARG A 207 18.96 -18.49 7.05
CA ARG A 207 18.97 -19.82 6.42
C ARG A 207 19.17 -20.94 7.43
N SER A 208 19.93 -20.71 8.50
CA SER A 208 20.15 -21.68 9.56
C SER A 208 18.87 -21.95 10.34
N ILE A 209 18.08 -20.91 10.66
CA ILE A 209 16.75 -21.06 11.29
C ILE A 209 15.82 -21.88 10.39
N GLU A 210 15.75 -21.56 9.10
CA GLU A 210 14.93 -22.30 8.14
C GLU A 210 15.38 -23.77 7.99
N THR A 211 16.69 -24.02 8.05
CA THR A 211 17.25 -25.37 7.94
C THR A 211 17.01 -26.18 9.22
N GLU A 212 17.16 -25.57 10.40
CA GLU A 212 16.89 -26.23 11.69
C GLU A 212 15.42 -26.60 11.85
N LEU A 213 14.52 -25.74 11.35
CA LEU A 213 13.07 -25.87 11.51
C LEU A 213 12.36 -26.31 10.22
N VAL A 214 13.09 -26.99 9.33
CA VAL A 214 12.57 -27.48 8.05
C VAL A 214 11.39 -28.43 8.24
N HIS A 215 11.40 -29.22 9.32
CA HIS A 215 10.32 -30.15 9.66
C HIS A 215 9.00 -29.46 10.03
N ASP A 216 9.04 -28.17 10.34
CA ASP A 216 7.87 -27.35 10.67
C ASP A 216 7.45 -26.42 9.50
N ASP A 217 8.02 -26.61 8.31
CA ASP A 217 7.84 -25.76 7.12
C ASP A 217 8.11 -24.27 7.39
N VAL A 218 9.07 -23.98 8.28
CA VAL A 218 9.45 -22.60 8.59
C VAL A 218 10.15 -21.97 7.39
N LYS A 219 9.67 -20.79 6.97
CA LYS A 219 10.31 -19.92 5.97
C LYS A 219 10.20 -18.46 6.36
N ILE A 220 11.25 -17.70 6.10
CA ILE A 220 11.30 -16.27 6.30
C ILE A 220 11.05 -15.61 4.96
N LEU A 221 9.88 -15.00 4.81
CA LEU A 221 9.40 -14.48 3.54
C LEU A 221 10.12 -13.18 3.15
N ASP A 222 10.38 -13.04 1.85
CA ASP A 222 10.83 -11.78 1.28
C ASP A 222 9.61 -10.89 0.99
N ASP A 223 9.65 -9.68 1.50
CA ASP A 223 8.62 -8.66 1.30
C ASP A 223 8.99 -7.70 0.17
N ASN A 224 10.07 -7.96 -0.59
CA ASN A 224 10.58 -7.11 -1.67
C ASN A 224 10.78 -5.63 -1.28
N GLY A 225 10.85 -5.33 0.02
CA GLY A 225 10.98 -3.97 0.56
C GLY A 225 9.68 -3.20 0.78
N GLU A 226 8.50 -3.82 0.63
CA GLU A 226 7.20 -3.18 0.92
C GLU A 226 7.07 -2.78 2.40
N ASP A 227 7.60 -3.59 3.34
CA ASP A 227 7.53 -3.33 4.78
C ASP A 227 8.90 -3.12 5.41
N ALA A 228 9.33 -1.85 5.49
CA ALA A 228 10.66 -1.49 5.98
C ALA A 228 11.00 -1.94 7.42
N TYR A 229 10.02 -2.38 8.22
CA TYR A 229 10.18 -2.66 9.66
C TYR A 229 9.70 -4.04 10.10
N LYS A 230 9.28 -4.93 9.20
CA LYS A 230 8.69 -6.23 9.58
C LYS A 230 9.37 -7.39 8.89
N PHE A 231 9.59 -8.48 9.62
CA PHE A 231 9.83 -9.80 9.03
C PHE A 231 8.52 -10.56 9.00
N TYR A 232 8.29 -11.28 7.90
CA TYR A 232 7.20 -12.22 7.76
C TYR A 232 7.76 -13.63 7.85
N ILE A 233 7.21 -14.44 8.74
CA ILE A 233 7.64 -15.81 8.96
C ILE A 233 6.43 -16.72 8.74
N SER A 234 6.55 -17.67 7.82
CA SER A 234 5.56 -18.73 7.64
C SER A 234 6.04 -20.00 8.32
N GLY A 235 5.16 -20.77 8.94
CA GLY A 235 5.51 -22.08 9.51
C GLY A 235 4.37 -22.70 10.32
N ARG A 236 4.59 -23.91 10.84
CA ARG A 236 3.63 -24.61 11.71
C ARG A 236 3.87 -24.31 13.19
N GLY A 237 2.77 -24.18 13.95
CA GLY A 237 2.70 -24.27 15.41
C GLY A 237 3.96 -23.88 16.19
N GLU A 238 4.61 -24.88 16.79
CA GLU A 238 5.78 -24.72 17.67
C GLU A 238 7.03 -24.22 16.91
N GLY A 239 7.29 -24.73 15.70
CA GLY A 239 8.39 -24.26 14.86
C GLY A 239 8.26 -22.79 14.50
N LEU A 240 7.05 -22.30 14.23
CA LEU A 240 6.79 -20.89 14.00
C LEU A 240 7.13 -20.05 15.24
N GLN A 241 6.70 -20.46 16.44
CA GLN A 241 7.04 -19.75 17.67
C GLN A 241 8.55 -19.79 17.97
N LYS A 242 9.19 -20.96 17.79
CA LYS A 242 10.64 -21.10 17.99
C LYS A 242 11.43 -20.24 17.00
N SER A 243 11.03 -20.19 15.73
CA SER A 243 11.66 -19.33 14.72
C SER A 243 11.53 -17.85 15.06
N LYS A 244 10.38 -17.43 15.60
CA LYS A 244 10.12 -16.07 16.06
C LYS A 244 11.01 -15.70 17.25
N THR A 245 11.16 -16.60 18.22
CA THR A 245 12.08 -16.41 19.36
C THR A 245 13.53 -16.31 18.90
N LEU A 246 13.99 -17.23 18.05
CA LEU A 246 15.36 -17.21 17.51
C LEU A 246 15.63 -15.92 16.72
N LEU A 247 14.68 -15.48 15.88
CA LEU A 247 14.82 -14.24 15.14
C LEU A 247 14.76 -13.01 16.05
N ALA A 248 13.92 -13.03 17.09
CA ALA A 248 13.87 -11.98 18.11
C ALA A 248 15.19 -11.90 18.90
N GLU A 249 15.82 -13.02 19.24
CA GLU A 249 17.15 -13.03 19.86
C GLU A 249 18.22 -12.45 18.95
N ILE A 250 18.18 -12.75 17.64
CA ILE A 250 19.10 -12.14 16.66
C ILE A 250 18.92 -10.62 16.62
N ILE A 251 17.67 -10.17 16.63
CA ILE A 251 17.31 -8.74 16.66
C ILE A 251 17.82 -8.10 17.96
N ASP A 252 17.59 -8.73 19.11
CA ASP A 252 17.97 -8.22 20.43
C ASP A 252 19.50 -8.17 20.61
N LYS A 253 20.22 -9.14 20.05
CA LYS A 253 21.69 -9.16 19.97
C LYS A 253 22.24 -8.14 18.96
N THR A 254 21.40 -7.48 18.17
CA THR A 254 21.86 -6.48 17.21
C THR A 254 21.97 -5.12 17.89
N VAL A 255 23.18 -4.59 17.96
CA VAL A 255 23.47 -3.28 18.53
C VAL A 255 23.68 -2.28 17.40
N ALA A 256 23.03 -1.11 17.51
CA ALA A 256 23.30 0.03 16.65
C ALA A 256 23.99 1.12 17.48
N SER A 257 25.21 1.48 17.11
CA SER A 257 25.95 2.58 17.71
C SER A 257 26.16 3.70 16.71
N ASN A 258 26.12 4.94 17.19
CA ASN A 258 26.46 6.11 16.41
C ASN A 258 27.78 6.63 16.95
N PHE A 259 28.78 6.79 16.10
CA PHE A 259 30.00 7.50 16.45
C PHE A 259 30.26 8.63 15.49
N THR A 260 31.07 9.55 15.97
CA THR A 260 31.25 10.84 15.35
C THR A 260 32.71 11.00 14.98
N ILE A 261 32.99 11.08 13.68
CA ILE A 261 34.36 11.24 13.18
C ILE A 261 34.61 12.72 12.85
N GLU A 262 35.66 13.29 13.44
CA GLU A 262 36.08 14.66 13.20
C GLU A 262 37.43 14.69 12.46
N GLN A 263 37.40 14.88 11.15
CA GLN A 263 38.61 15.08 10.35
C GLN A 263 38.40 16.13 9.27
N PRO A 264 39.40 17.01 9.01
CA PRO A 264 39.30 18.00 7.95
C PRO A 264 39.06 17.34 6.58
N GLY A 265 38.01 17.77 5.86
CA GLY A 265 37.72 17.29 4.49
C GLY A 265 37.00 15.93 4.40
N LEU A 266 36.76 15.24 5.51
CA LEU A 266 36.09 13.93 5.52
C LEU A 266 34.64 14.01 5.04
N ARG A 267 33.90 15.04 5.48
CA ARG A 267 32.54 15.34 5.02
C ARG A 267 32.44 15.48 3.50
N LYS A 268 33.30 16.31 2.89
CA LYS A 268 33.36 16.48 1.42
C LYS A 268 33.71 15.18 0.68
N THR A 269 34.44 14.27 1.34
CA THR A 269 34.85 12.98 0.74
C THR A 269 33.68 12.00 0.64
N PHE A 270 32.85 11.92 1.68
CA PHE A 270 31.63 11.11 1.67
C PHE A 270 30.49 11.76 0.88
N GLU A 271 30.34 13.10 0.89
CA GLU A 271 29.36 13.81 0.06
C GLU A 271 29.60 13.64 -1.45
N ARG A 272 30.85 13.38 -1.87
CA ARG A 272 31.22 13.10 -3.26
C ARG A 272 31.24 11.61 -3.60
N GLY A 273 30.76 10.74 -2.71
CA GLY A 273 30.72 9.27 -2.90
C GLY A 273 32.08 8.59 -2.93
N ARG A 274 33.19 9.32 -2.75
CA ARG A 274 34.56 8.76 -2.80
C ARG A 274 34.88 7.86 -1.61
N GLY A 275 34.19 8.05 -0.49
CA GLY A 275 34.33 7.22 0.71
C GLY A 275 33.47 5.96 0.72
N ASP A 276 32.48 5.83 -0.17
CA ASP A 276 31.51 4.73 -0.14
C ASP A 276 32.16 3.37 -0.39
N SER A 277 33.21 3.32 -1.24
CA SER A 277 33.97 2.09 -1.47
C SER A 277 34.78 1.67 -0.25
N LEU A 278 35.29 2.63 0.54
CA LEU A 278 36.01 2.34 1.77
C LEU A 278 35.06 1.86 2.87
N VAL A 279 33.90 2.52 2.98
CA VAL A 279 32.83 2.11 3.92
C VAL A 279 32.35 0.70 3.61
N LYS A 280 32.11 0.37 2.32
CA LYS A 280 31.75 -0.99 1.91
C LYS A 280 32.84 -2.01 2.27
N MET A 281 34.11 -1.65 2.09
CA MET A 281 35.23 -2.52 2.44
C MET A 281 35.28 -2.79 3.95
N VAL A 282 35.18 -1.74 4.78
CA VAL A 282 35.17 -1.87 6.25
C VAL A 282 33.93 -2.61 6.74
N ALA A 283 32.75 -2.30 6.18
CA ALA A 283 31.50 -3.00 6.49
C ALA A 283 31.59 -4.51 6.20
N THR A 284 32.25 -4.87 5.10
CA THR A 284 32.47 -6.29 4.72
C THR A 284 33.46 -6.97 5.66
N ASP A 285 34.60 -6.32 5.94
CA ASP A 285 35.65 -6.87 6.81
C ASP A 285 35.17 -7.05 8.26
N GLN A 286 34.43 -6.08 8.77
CA GLN A 286 33.90 -6.07 10.14
C GLN A 286 32.52 -6.72 10.27
N LYS A 287 31.97 -7.27 9.18
CA LYS A 287 30.63 -7.89 9.14
C LYS A 287 29.57 -7.03 9.82
N CYS A 288 29.52 -5.74 9.47
CA CYS A 288 28.59 -4.78 10.05
C CYS A 288 27.92 -3.95 8.96
N LEU A 289 26.74 -3.42 9.25
CA LEU A 289 26.09 -2.45 8.36
C LEU A 289 26.51 -1.04 8.78
N ILE A 290 27.20 -0.34 7.89
CA ILE A 290 27.64 1.04 8.12
C ILE A 290 26.76 1.97 7.29
N ARG A 291 26.04 2.88 7.96
CA ARG A 291 25.37 4.02 7.33
C ARG A 291 26.01 5.32 7.77
N ILE A 292 26.23 6.19 6.81
CA ILE A 292 26.65 7.56 7.10
C ILE A 292 25.37 8.38 7.26
N GLU A 293 25.13 8.83 8.49
CA GLU A 293 24.04 9.73 8.81
C GLU A 293 24.51 11.16 8.52
N ASN A 294 23.93 11.78 7.49
CA ASN A 294 24.11 13.22 7.27
C ASN A 294 23.20 14.01 8.25
N LYS A 295 23.47 13.88 9.56
CA LYS A 295 22.84 14.70 10.59
C LYS A 295 23.44 16.10 10.56
N PHE A 296 22.82 17.00 9.79
CA PHE A 296 23.08 18.43 9.94
C PHE A 296 21.94 19.04 10.76
N TRP A 297 22.30 19.60 11.92
CA TRP A 297 21.48 20.30 12.94
C TRP A 297 20.87 19.43 14.05
N GLN A 298 21.70 19.00 14.99
CA GLN A 298 21.34 18.92 16.41
C GLN A 298 22.46 19.57 17.21
N ASN A 299 22.15 20.65 17.93
CA ASN A 299 23.03 21.18 18.96
C ASN A 299 22.41 20.93 20.33
N ASN A 300 23.31 20.57 21.24
CA ASN A 300 23.12 20.04 22.58
C ASN A 300 22.55 21.04 23.60
N GLY A 301 21.98 20.44 24.65
CA GLY A 301 21.67 21.00 25.98
C GLY A 301 20.36 20.37 26.47
N GLY A 302 20.27 19.55 27.51
CA GLY A 302 21.12 19.35 28.68
C GLY A 302 20.19 19.35 29.90
N ASP A 303 20.14 18.22 30.60
CA ASP A 303 19.58 17.94 31.93
C ASP A 303 18.05 17.89 32.17
N SER A 304 17.62 16.73 32.67
CA SER A 304 16.36 16.47 33.40
C SER A 304 16.58 16.74 34.91
N PRO A 305 15.59 16.58 35.83
CA PRO A 305 14.14 16.49 35.73
C PRO A 305 13.43 17.55 36.62
N LEU A 306 12.11 17.79 36.47
CA LEU A 306 11.18 18.09 37.58
C LEU A 306 9.74 18.28 37.08
N GLU A 307 8.83 17.56 37.73
CA GLU A 307 7.38 17.66 37.63
C GLU A 307 6.88 19.03 38.11
N GLY A 308 5.76 19.49 37.55
CA GLY A 308 5.00 20.63 38.09
C GLY A 308 4.07 21.27 37.07
N TYR A 309 2.79 20.92 37.15
CA TYR A 309 1.68 21.46 36.37
C TYR A 309 1.66 23.00 36.27
N THR A 310 1.49 23.53 35.06
CA THR A 310 0.50 24.57 34.74
C THR A 310 0.05 24.45 33.27
N GLN A 311 -1.28 24.54 33.08
CA GLN A 311 -1.94 24.69 31.79
C GLN A 311 -1.45 25.95 31.07
N ASP A 312 -0.97 25.84 29.83
CA ASP A 312 -1.57 26.54 28.68
C ASP A 312 -0.89 26.20 27.34
N ASN A 313 -1.71 26.20 26.29
CA ASN A 313 -1.42 26.14 24.86
C ASN A 313 -1.02 24.78 24.24
N SER A 314 -2.04 23.99 23.89
CA SER A 314 -1.96 23.06 22.77
C SER A 314 -1.54 23.85 21.51
N SER A 315 -0.40 23.50 20.92
CA SER A 315 0.00 24.05 19.64
C SER A 315 -0.99 23.59 18.55
N ASP A 316 -1.91 24.46 18.17
CA ASP A 316 -2.82 24.35 17.04
C ASP A 316 -2.00 24.18 15.73
N LEU A 317 -1.68 22.95 15.34
CA LEU A 317 -0.88 22.68 14.15
C LEU A 317 -1.77 22.67 12.90
N THR A 318 -1.85 23.82 12.21
CA THR A 318 -2.62 23.97 10.97
C THR A 318 -1.81 23.70 9.70
N GLN A 319 -0.53 23.34 9.82
CA GLN A 319 0.33 23.01 8.69
C GLN A 319 1.52 22.15 9.11
N PHE A 320 2.01 21.33 8.19
CA PHE A 320 3.30 20.64 8.32
C PHE A 320 3.98 20.49 6.95
N VAL A 321 5.26 20.18 6.97
CA VAL A 321 6.04 19.88 5.76
C VAL A 321 6.51 18.43 5.84
N THR A 322 6.27 17.67 4.77
CA THR A 322 6.76 16.29 4.67
C THR A 322 8.29 16.28 4.50
N PRO A 323 8.99 15.17 4.83
CA PRO A 323 10.44 15.07 4.63
C PRO A 323 10.91 15.34 3.19
N GLN A 324 10.04 15.11 2.22
CA GLN A 324 10.29 15.33 0.79
C GLN A 324 10.05 16.80 0.35
N GLY A 325 9.64 17.67 1.27
CA GLY A 325 9.46 19.10 1.04
C GLY A 325 8.08 19.52 0.53
N HIS A 326 7.06 18.66 0.62
CA HIS A 326 5.68 19.04 0.33
C HIS A 326 5.06 19.70 1.56
N ARG A 327 4.52 20.91 1.39
CA ARG A 327 3.75 21.60 2.43
C ARG A 327 2.30 21.14 2.36
N ILE A 328 1.76 20.69 3.49
CA ILE A 328 0.34 20.36 3.65
C ILE A 328 -0.23 21.31 4.71
N SER A 329 -1.30 22.03 4.38
CA SER A 329 -1.92 23.01 5.28
C SER A 329 -3.44 22.95 5.29
N ILE A 330 -4.03 23.32 6.42
CA ILE A 330 -5.47 23.54 6.58
C ILE A 330 -5.73 25.03 6.42
N GLN A 331 -6.68 25.40 5.55
CA GLN A 331 -7.22 26.75 5.51
C GLN A 331 -8.73 26.75 5.75
N ILE A 332 -9.21 27.72 6.54
CA ILE A 332 -10.63 27.92 6.82
C ILE A 332 -11.11 29.10 5.98
N GLY A 333 -11.89 28.85 4.94
CA GLY A 333 -12.18 29.91 3.99
C GLY A 333 -13.05 29.50 2.80
N ASN A 334 -13.04 30.37 1.80
CA ASN A 334 -13.73 30.18 0.54
C ASN A 334 -12.71 29.76 -0.52
N ILE A 335 -12.87 28.57 -1.07
CA ILE A 335 -11.94 28.02 -2.06
C ILE A 335 -11.83 28.89 -3.34
N ALA A 336 -12.86 29.67 -3.68
CA ALA A 336 -12.82 30.55 -4.84
C ALA A 336 -11.89 31.77 -4.66
N GLU A 337 -11.43 32.04 -3.44
CA GLU A 337 -10.51 33.14 -3.11
C GLU A 337 -9.05 32.65 -3.00
N GLU A 338 -8.81 31.34 -3.09
CA GLU A 338 -7.48 30.75 -2.95
C GLU A 338 -6.58 31.05 -4.15
N GLN A 339 -5.39 31.59 -3.88
CA GLN A 339 -4.34 31.80 -4.86
C GLN A 339 -3.44 30.56 -4.90
N VAL A 340 -3.73 29.68 -5.85
CA VAL A 340 -3.01 28.42 -6.13
C VAL A 340 -3.03 28.15 -7.64
N HIS A 341 -2.13 27.32 -8.14
CA HIS A 341 -2.11 26.93 -9.54
C HIS A 341 -3.41 26.22 -9.95
N THR A 342 -3.96 25.34 -9.09
CA THR A 342 -5.17 24.58 -9.39
C THR A 342 -6.15 24.49 -8.21
N VAL A 343 -7.44 24.68 -8.50
CA VAL A 343 -8.54 24.56 -7.52
C VAL A 343 -9.42 23.34 -7.84
N VAL A 344 -9.75 22.53 -6.85
CA VAL A 344 -10.71 21.41 -7.01
C VAL A 344 -12.13 21.86 -6.68
N CYS A 345 -13.05 21.65 -7.62
CA CYS A 345 -14.46 22.03 -7.54
C CYS A 345 -15.35 20.77 -7.58
N PRO A 346 -15.69 20.19 -6.42
CA PRO A 346 -16.69 19.13 -6.34
C PRO A 346 -18.11 19.69 -6.60
N ASP A 347 -19.00 18.86 -7.11
CA ASP A 347 -20.43 19.15 -7.17
C ASP A 347 -21.02 19.43 -5.78
N GLY A 348 -21.69 20.58 -5.59
CA GLY A 348 -22.32 20.96 -4.33
C GLY A 348 -22.22 22.44 -4.01
N GLU A 349 -22.08 22.81 -2.74
CA GLU A 349 -21.98 24.22 -2.32
C GLU A 349 -20.71 24.91 -2.86
N CYS A 350 -19.64 24.14 -3.10
CA CYS A 350 -18.40 24.63 -3.73
C CYS A 350 -18.63 25.13 -5.16
N SER A 351 -19.43 24.41 -5.96
CA SER A 351 -19.71 24.80 -7.33
C SER A 351 -20.54 26.09 -7.38
N GLY A 352 -21.43 26.31 -6.40
CA GLY A 352 -22.15 27.58 -6.25
C GLY A 352 -21.24 28.77 -5.92
N SER A 353 -20.23 28.60 -5.07
CA SER A 353 -19.25 29.66 -4.75
C SER A 353 -18.35 29.99 -5.95
N ILE A 354 -17.92 28.97 -6.70
CA ILE A 354 -17.11 29.13 -7.91
C ILE A 354 -17.93 29.74 -9.06
N GLN A 355 -19.19 29.34 -9.24
CA GLN A 355 -20.09 29.92 -10.25
C GLN A 355 -20.40 31.39 -9.96
N LYS A 356 -20.50 31.80 -8.68
CA LYS A 356 -20.67 33.22 -8.32
C LYS A 356 -19.43 34.06 -8.69
N SER A 357 -18.24 33.52 -8.46
CA SER A 357 -16.97 34.20 -8.78
C SER A 357 -16.64 34.15 -10.28
N SER A 358 -17.07 33.10 -10.98
CA SER A 358 -16.92 32.95 -12.43
C SER A 358 -18.21 32.40 -13.07
N PRO A 359 -19.16 33.29 -13.43
CA PRO A 359 -20.43 32.89 -14.04
C PRO A 359 -20.26 32.12 -15.36
N ALA A 360 -19.17 32.40 -16.09
CA ALA A 360 -18.80 31.73 -17.34
C ALA A 360 -18.49 30.23 -17.17
N MET A 361 -18.21 29.78 -15.95
CA MET A 361 -17.95 28.36 -15.65
C MET A 361 -19.23 27.52 -15.68
N SER A 362 -20.41 28.14 -15.50
CA SER A 362 -21.70 27.45 -15.40
C SER A 362 -22.06 26.65 -16.66
N GLN A 363 -21.53 27.04 -17.83
CA GLN A 363 -21.74 26.32 -19.10
C GLN A 363 -20.90 25.05 -19.25
N TYR A 364 -19.84 24.89 -18.43
CA TYR A 364 -18.90 23.76 -18.46
C TYR A 364 -19.09 22.80 -17.26
N LEU A 365 -19.89 23.20 -16.27
CA LEU A 365 -20.19 22.42 -15.07
C LEU A 365 -21.46 21.58 -15.30
N GLY A 366 -21.31 20.43 -15.96
CA GLY A 366 -22.38 19.47 -16.18
C GLY A 366 -21.90 18.19 -16.88
N GLY A 367 -22.55 17.06 -16.62
CA GLY A 367 -22.35 15.82 -17.37
C GLY A 367 -21.28 14.83 -16.88
N LEU A 368 -20.60 15.09 -15.76
CA LEU A 368 -19.63 14.14 -15.18
C LEU A 368 -20.29 12.91 -14.57
N GLN A 369 -19.73 11.71 -14.73
CA GLN A 369 -20.15 10.55 -13.94
C GLN A 369 -19.51 10.61 -12.54
N VAL A 370 -20.04 9.81 -11.62
CA VAL A 370 -19.48 9.67 -10.28
C VAL A 370 -18.06 9.09 -10.36
N GLY A 371 -17.08 9.78 -9.77
CA GLY A 371 -15.67 9.40 -9.78
C GLY A 371 -14.88 9.92 -10.98
N ASP A 372 -15.49 10.75 -11.84
CA ASP A 372 -14.81 11.40 -12.96
C ASP A 372 -14.24 12.77 -12.57
N ILE A 373 -13.22 13.18 -13.33
CA ILE A 373 -12.55 14.47 -13.21
C ILE A 373 -12.40 15.11 -14.58
N SER A 374 -12.72 16.41 -14.66
CA SER A 374 -12.44 17.27 -15.81
C SER A 374 -11.55 18.44 -15.41
N VAL A 375 -10.58 18.78 -16.26
CA VAL A 375 -9.73 19.96 -16.09
C VAL A 375 -10.25 21.07 -16.99
N LEU A 376 -10.51 22.23 -16.39
CA LEU A 376 -11.00 23.44 -17.04
C LEU A 376 -10.00 24.58 -16.81
N ASP A 377 -9.99 25.57 -17.69
CA ASP A 377 -9.24 26.80 -17.44
C ASP A 377 -9.91 27.60 -16.30
N GLY A 378 -9.10 28.19 -15.42
CA GLY A 378 -9.54 28.96 -14.26
C GLY A 378 -10.13 30.33 -14.59
N VAL A 379 -10.91 30.44 -15.68
CA VAL A 379 -11.48 31.69 -16.20
C VAL A 379 -12.08 32.52 -15.06
N ASN A 380 -11.55 33.74 -14.84
CA ASN A 380 -11.94 34.68 -13.79
C ASN A 380 -11.81 34.20 -12.32
N LEU A 381 -11.01 33.17 -12.07
CA LEU A 381 -10.59 32.77 -10.72
C LEU A 381 -9.09 33.08 -10.53
N PRO A 382 -8.62 33.25 -9.28
CA PRO A 382 -7.21 33.43 -8.96
C PRO A 382 -6.39 32.10 -9.07
N CYS A 383 -6.69 31.28 -10.08
CA CYS A 383 -6.02 30.01 -10.37
C CYS A 383 -5.91 29.80 -11.88
N GLN A 384 -4.95 28.96 -12.31
CA GLN A 384 -4.76 28.66 -13.73
C GLN A 384 -5.73 27.59 -14.23
N TYR A 385 -6.01 26.58 -13.40
CA TYR A 385 -6.91 25.49 -13.73
C TYR A 385 -7.92 25.21 -12.62
N VAL A 386 -9.11 24.74 -13.02
CA VAL A 386 -10.14 24.20 -12.14
C VAL A 386 -10.36 22.75 -12.46
N ILE A 387 -10.23 21.90 -11.45
CA ILE A 387 -10.53 20.47 -11.52
C ILE A 387 -11.98 20.28 -11.09
N HIS A 388 -12.88 20.06 -12.03
CA HIS A 388 -14.27 19.72 -11.73
C HIS A 388 -14.41 18.22 -11.46
N THR A 389 -15.06 17.84 -10.36
CA THR A 389 -15.21 16.44 -9.95
C THR A 389 -16.57 16.14 -9.32
N ARG A 390 -16.99 14.88 -9.35
CA ARG A 390 -18.23 14.39 -8.74
C ARG A 390 -17.95 13.17 -7.87
N CYS A 391 -18.22 13.28 -6.57
CA CYS A 391 -18.04 12.18 -5.61
C CYS A 391 -19.36 11.41 -5.36
N SER A 392 -19.26 10.14 -4.97
CA SER A 392 -20.39 9.31 -4.55
C SER A 392 -20.86 9.66 -3.14
N ASN A 393 -22.07 9.25 -2.75
CA ASN A 393 -22.50 9.34 -1.36
C ASN A 393 -21.75 8.33 -0.46
N TRP A 394 -21.68 8.63 0.83
CA TRP A 394 -21.30 7.68 1.86
C TRP A 394 -22.41 6.64 2.05
N ASN A 395 -22.12 5.42 1.61
CA ASN A 395 -23.00 4.26 1.74
C ASN A 395 -22.26 3.16 2.54
N ASN A 396 -22.08 3.39 3.84
CA ASN A 396 -21.35 2.49 4.75
C ASN A 396 -19.94 2.11 4.27
N GLY A 397 -19.15 3.09 3.80
CA GLY A 397 -17.77 2.86 3.33
C GLY A 397 -17.62 2.64 1.82
N LEU A 398 -18.68 2.31 1.08
CA LEU A 398 -18.59 2.11 -0.38
C LEU A 398 -18.19 3.37 -1.17
N GLY A 399 -18.37 4.56 -0.57
CA GLY A 399 -17.95 5.83 -1.16
C GLY A 399 -16.47 6.19 -0.95
N GLU A 400 -15.73 5.41 -0.14
CA GLU A 400 -14.32 5.65 0.18
C GLU A 400 -13.43 5.56 -1.06
N GLU A 401 -13.59 4.52 -1.88
CA GLU A 401 -12.75 4.32 -3.07
C GLU A 401 -12.93 5.44 -4.10
N THR A 402 -14.17 5.92 -4.26
CA THR A 402 -14.46 7.08 -5.13
C THR A 402 -13.74 8.33 -4.63
N LEU A 403 -13.76 8.59 -3.32
CA LEU A 403 -13.07 9.74 -2.73
C LEU A 403 -11.54 9.63 -2.88
N ARG A 404 -10.96 8.44 -2.64
CA ARG A 404 -9.53 8.18 -2.85
C ARG A 404 -9.14 8.44 -4.30
N LYS A 405 -9.88 7.87 -5.25
CA LYS A 405 -9.66 8.08 -6.68
C LYS A 405 -9.69 9.57 -7.04
N ILE A 406 -10.66 10.33 -6.52
CA ILE A 406 -10.78 11.76 -6.83
C ILE A 406 -9.58 12.56 -6.31
N VAL A 407 -9.14 12.32 -5.07
CA VAL A 407 -7.99 13.03 -4.51
C VAL A 407 -6.72 12.67 -5.28
N ARG A 408 -6.50 11.38 -5.55
CA ARG A 408 -5.37 10.86 -6.32
C ARG A 408 -5.29 11.49 -7.70
N GLU A 409 -6.36 11.39 -8.48
CA GLU A 409 -6.40 11.92 -9.84
C GLU A 409 -6.25 13.44 -9.84
N SER A 410 -6.78 14.14 -8.84
CA SER A 410 -6.61 15.59 -8.72
C SER A 410 -5.13 15.97 -8.53
N LEU A 411 -4.41 15.29 -7.64
CA LEU A 411 -2.98 15.52 -7.38
C LEU A 411 -2.14 15.20 -8.62
N TYR A 412 -2.38 14.05 -9.27
CA TYR A 412 -1.69 13.70 -10.51
C TYR A 412 -2.01 14.66 -11.65
N LYS A 413 -3.23 15.16 -11.80
CA LYS A 413 -3.55 16.13 -12.85
C LYS A 413 -2.82 17.45 -12.67
N VAL A 414 -2.58 17.89 -11.43
CA VAL A 414 -1.74 19.06 -11.16
C VAL A 414 -0.29 18.79 -11.57
N GLU A 415 0.25 17.60 -11.26
CA GLU A 415 1.58 17.20 -11.74
C GLU A 415 1.67 17.19 -13.27
N HIS A 416 0.69 16.61 -13.97
CA HIS A 416 0.64 16.58 -15.43
C HIS A 416 0.57 17.98 -16.05
N ASN A 417 -0.07 18.92 -15.33
CA ASN A 417 -0.16 20.33 -15.74
C ASN A 417 1.01 21.18 -15.20
N SER A 418 2.04 20.55 -14.62
CA SER A 418 3.23 21.23 -14.06
C SER A 418 2.92 22.28 -12.98
N GLY A 419 1.87 22.05 -12.20
CA GLY A 419 1.42 22.95 -11.15
C GLY A 419 2.14 22.77 -9.82
N ASP A 420 2.48 23.88 -9.17
CA ASP A 420 3.20 23.87 -7.89
C ASP A 420 2.30 23.85 -6.64
N SER A 421 1.01 24.11 -6.81
CA SER A 421 0.06 24.33 -5.72
C SER A 421 -1.37 23.91 -6.06
N ILE A 422 -2.04 23.26 -5.10
CA ILE A 422 -3.45 22.83 -5.24
C ILE A 422 -4.26 23.18 -3.98
N ALA A 423 -5.49 23.63 -4.17
CA ALA A 423 -6.49 23.76 -3.11
C ALA A 423 -7.60 22.72 -3.31
N ILE A 424 -7.82 21.88 -2.30
CA ILE A 424 -8.83 20.82 -2.30
C ILE A 424 -9.82 21.09 -1.15
N PRO A 425 -11.12 21.29 -1.42
CA PRO A 425 -12.10 21.44 -0.36
C PRO A 425 -12.31 20.08 0.31
N VAL A 426 -12.75 20.03 1.57
CA VAL A 426 -13.08 18.75 2.19
C VAL A 426 -14.27 18.11 1.46
N ILE A 427 -13.99 17.13 0.60
CA ILE A 427 -15.00 16.48 -0.24
C ILE A 427 -15.78 15.50 0.65
N GLY A 428 -17.10 15.66 0.70
CA GLY A 428 -17.98 14.84 1.54
C GLY A 428 -18.64 15.59 2.70
N SER A 429 -18.14 16.79 3.07
CA SER A 429 -18.60 17.59 4.23
C SER A 429 -19.94 18.33 4.01
N GLY A 430 -20.92 17.66 3.38
CA GLY A 430 -22.21 18.23 2.99
C GLY A 430 -23.24 17.15 2.65
N LYS A 431 -23.95 17.27 1.51
CA LYS A 431 -25.05 16.38 1.10
C LYS A 431 -24.65 14.93 0.79
N LEU A 432 -23.36 14.61 0.82
CA LEU A 432 -22.82 13.28 0.53
C LEU A 432 -22.74 12.37 1.78
N ASN A 433 -23.13 12.85 2.96
CA ASN A 433 -23.24 12.08 4.21
C ASN A 433 -21.95 11.39 4.72
N PHE A 434 -20.76 11.86 4.32
CA PHE A 434 -19.52 11.30 4.86
C PHE A 434 -19.36 11.67 6.35
N PRO A 435 -18.96 10.74 7.22
CA PRO A 435 -18.47 11.07 8.54
C PRO A 435 -17.25 12.02 8.41
N PRO A 436 -17.24 13.18 9.08
CA PRO A 436 -16.18 14.17 8.93
C PRO A 436 -14.78 13.61 9.17
N ASN A 437 -14.61 12.75 10.18
CA ASN A 437 -13.34 12.09 10.48
C ASN A 437 -12.87 11.16 9.34
N GLU A 438 -13.77 10.41 8.72
CA GLU A 438 -13.43 9.49 7.62
C GLU A 438 -13.06 10.25 6.35
N ALA A 439 -13.80 11.29 5.98
CA ALA A 439 -13.46 12.13 4.83
C ALA A 439 -12.07 12.78 5.00
N CYS A 440 -11.78 13.35 6.17
CA CYS A 440 -10.49 13.97 6.46
C CYS A 440 -9.34 12.95 6.47
N ARG A 441 -9.55 11.77 7.07
CA ARG A 441 -8.59 10.67 7.08
C ARG A 441 -8.25 10.22 5.66
N ILE A 442 -9.26 9.95 4.83
CA ILE A 442 -9.07 9.49 3.44
C ILE A 442 -8.30 10.51 2.62
N MET A 443 -8.68 11.80 2.70
CA MET A 443 -8.01 12.87 1.96
C MET A 443 -6.54 13.06 2.39
N LEU A 444 -6.26 13.02 3.70
CA LEU A 444 -4.90 13.13 4.22
C LEU A 444 -4.05 11.89 3.90
N ASP A 445 -4.62 10.69 3.99
CA ASP A 445 -3.96 9.44 3.58
C ASP A 445 -3.49 9.52 2.13
N GLU A 446 -4.40 9.84 1.22
CA GLU A 446 -4.09 9.87 -0.21
C GLU A 446 -3.09 10.97 -0.57
N THR A 447 -3.20 12.14 0.08
CA THR A 447 -2.23 13.25 -0.11
C THR A 447 -0.84 12.84 0.38
N LEU A 448 -0.74 12.17 1.52
CA LEU A 448 0.54 11.70 2.06
C LEU A 448 1.14 10.58 1.23
N THR A 449 0.32 9.64 0.75
CA THR A 449 0.74 8.59 -0.20
C THR A 449 1.32 9.23 -1.46
N PHE A 450 0.60 10.19 -2.08
CA PHE A 450 1.12 10.92 -3.23
C PHE A 450 2.46 11.61 -2.94
N CYS A 451 2.60 12.30 -1.80
CA CYS A 451 3.85 12.97 -1.43
C CYS A 451 5.02 11.99 -1.19
N ASN A 452 4.74 10.80 -0.67
CA ASN A 452 5.74 9.77 -0.45
C ASN A 452 6.17 9.09 -1.75
N ASP A 453 5.21 8.82 -2.63
CA ASP A 453 5.43 8.18 -3.92
C ASP A 453 6.10 9.13 -4.92
N ASN A 454 5.86 10.44 -4.76
CA ASN A 454 6.35 11.49 -5.67
C ASN A 454 7.23 12.54 -4.96
N PRO A 455 8.37 12.16 -4.35
CA PRO A 455 9.23 13.07 -3.58
C PRO A 455 9.78 14.26 -4.40
N LEU A 456 9.85 14.10 -5.72
CA LEU A 456 10.35 15.11 -6.65
C LEU A 456 9.24 15.84 -7.42
N SER A 457 7.96 15.60 -7.07
CA SER A 457 6.82 16.23 -7.72
C SER A 457 6.93 17.76 -7.69
N CYS A 458 6.48 18.41 -8.76
CA CYS A 458 6.43 19.86 -8.86
C CYS A 458 5.39 20.46 -7.91
N LEU A 459 4.37 19.69 -7.52
CA LEU A 459 3.37 20.05 -6.51
C LEU A 459 4.02 20.15 -5.12
N LYS A 460 4.29 21.37 -4.65
CA LYS A 460 4.93 21.64 -3.35
C LYS A 460 3.99 22.19 -2.29
N ASP A 461 2.80 22.69 -2.64
CA ASP A 461 1.82 23.24 -1.69
C ASP A 461 0.43 22.61 -1.87
N VAL A 462 -0.01 21.81 -0.89
CA VAL A 462 -1.34 21.21 -0.86
C VAL A 462 -2.16 21.83 0.28
N ARG A 463 -3.26 22.47 -0.06
CA ARG A 463 -4.16 23.14 0.90
C ARG A 463 -5.49 22.42 0.99
N LEU A 464 -5.82 21.93 2.19
CA LEU A 464 -7.13 21.36 2.49
C LEU A 464 -8.04 22.46 3.04
N ILE A 465 -9.13 22.75 2.32
CA ILE A 465 -10.00 23.89 2.62
C ILE A 465 -11.25 23.41 3.36
N ALA A 466 -11.40 23.87 4.61
CA ALA A 466 -12.63 23.70 5.40
C ALA A 466 -13.49 24.97 5.29
N PHE A 467 -14.79 24.82 5.03
CA PHE A 467 -15.71 25.97 4.94
C PHE A 467 -16.03 26.55 6.32
N ARG A 468 -16.07 27.88 6.43
CA ARG A 468 -16.29 28.62 7.71
C ARG A 468 -17.52 28.20 8.51
N HIS A 469 -18.53 27.62 7.86
CA HIS A 469 -19.80 27.25 8.51
C HIS A 469 -19.86 25.78 8.97
N ASN A 470 -18.79 24.98 8.77
CA ASN A 470 -18.75 23.56 9.14
C ASN A 470 -17.66 23.29 10.20
N GLN A 471 -17.98 23.61 11.46
CA GLN A 471 -17.07 23.45 12.59
C GLN A 471 -16.67 21.98 12.81
N SER A 472 -17.62 21.05 12.67
CA SER A 472 -17.38 19.60 12.82
C SER A 472 -16.31 19.08 11.85
N THR A 473 -16.32 19.56 10.60
CA THR A 473 -15.29 19.21 9.60
C THR A 473 -13.95 19.86 9.91
N THR A 474 -13.96 21.09 10.41
CA THR A 474 -12.75 21.80 10.82
C THR A 474 -12.06 21.08 11.98
N ASP A 475 -12.83 20.66 12.98
CA ASP A 475 -12.33 19.96 14.16
C ASP A 475 -11.80 18.56 13.79
N ALA A 476 -12.52 17.83 12.93
CA ALA A 476 -12.09 16.54 12.39
C ALA A 476 -10.76 16.62 11.63
N LEU A 477 -10.61 17.63 10.77
CA LEU A 477 -9.41 17.83 9.97
C LEU A 477 -8.20 18.21 10.84
N ARG A 478 -8.40 19.07 11.85
CA ARG A 478 -7.37 19.41 12.85
C ARG A 478 -6.95 18.19 13.66
N GLN A 479 -7.91 17.42 14.16
CA GLN A 479 -7.64 16.22 14.94
C GLN A 479 -6.82 15.20 14.13
N GLU A 480 -7.16 15.02 12.85
CA GLU A 480 -6.43 14.08 12.00
C GLU A 480 -5.02 14.59 11.66
N MET A 481 -4.81 15.89 11.45
CA MET A 481 -3.46 16.44 11.29
C MET A 481 -2.61 16.34 12.56
N ASP A 482 -3.19 16.56 13.74
CA ASP A 482 -2.49 16.39 15.01
C ASP A 482 -2.03 14.94 15.23
N LYS A 483 -2.86 13.95 14.86
CA LYS A 483 -2.47 12.53 14.93
C LYS A 483 -1.27 12.21 14.03
N ARG A 484 -1.15 12.86 12.87
CA ARG A 484 -0.06 12.60 11.90
C ARG A 484 1.25 13.30 12.27
N THR A 485 1.16 14.41 13.00
CA THR A 485 2.30 15.23 13.41
C THR A 485 2.88 14.83 14.77
N LYS A 486 2.08 14.24 15.68
CA LYS A 486 2.56 13.68 16.95
C LYS A 486 3.39 12.40 16.70
N GLY A 487 4.71 12.50 16.85
CA GLY A 487 5.64 11.36 16.84
C GLY A 487 6.39 11.10 15.53
N LYS A 488 6.32 11.97 14.52
CA LYS A 488 7.08 11.86 13.25
C LYS A 488 7.93 13.10 12.98
N GLN A 489 9.04 12.94 12.23
CA GLN A 489 9.84 14.02 11.62
C GLN A 489 8.98 14.88 10.68
N MET A 490 8.15 15.76 11.22
CA MET A 490 7.41 16.76 10.46
C MET A 490 7.65 18.11 11.12
N MET A 491 8.22 19.05 10.35
CA MET A 491 8.58 20.37 10.89
C MET A 491 7.33 21.21 11.10
N SER A 492 7.07 21.59 12.35
CA SER A 492 6.11 22.63 12.69
C SER A 492 6.67 24.00 12.26
N LEU A 493 5.94 24.69 11.37
CA LEU A 493 6.28 26.02 10.89
C LEU A 493 5.61 27.08 11.77
N SER A 494 6.09 27.27 13.00
CA SER A 494 5.64 28.38 13.88
C SER A 494 6.57 29.61 13.86
N ALA A 495 7.60 29.65 13.01
CA ALA A 495 8.49 30.82 12.92
C ALA A 495 8.99 31.09 11.49
N ILE A 496 8.14 31.66 10.63
CA ILE A 496 8.59 32.44 9.45
C ILE A 496 7.79 33.74 9.41
N PRO A 497 8.43 34.93 9.32
CA PRO A 497 7.74 36.21 9.26
C PRO A 497 6.77 36.30 8.06
N ARG A 498 5.55 36.78 8.34
CA ARG A 498 4.53 37.15 7.36
C ARG A 498 4.94 38.42 6.61
N ASP A 499 5.94 38.36 5.73
CA ASP A 499 6.19 39.48 4.82
C ASP A 499 6.91 39.04 3.55
N ARG A 500 6.16 38.46 2.61
CA ARG A 500 6.44 38.47 1.15
C ARG A 500 5.27 37.86 0.37
N MET A 501 4.09 38.44 0.53
CA MET A 501 3.00 38.29 -0.43
C MET A 501 2.34 39.64 -0.61
N LYS A 502 2.68 40.30 -1.73
CA LYS A 502 1.88 41.32 -2.44
C LYS A 502 2.67 41.76 -3.66
N LYS A 503 2.66 40.97 -4.73
CA LYS A 503 2.66 41.53 -6.08
C LYS A 503 1.67 40.75 -6.95
N PRO A 504 0.74 41.44 -7.61
CA PRO A 504 -0.27 40.80 -8.46
C PRO A 504 0.36 40.29 -9.76
N PHE A 505 -0.16 39.17 -10.24
CA PHE A 505 0.17 38.57 -11.53
C PHE A 505 -0.20 39.55 -12.65
N GLN A 506 0.80 40.13 -13.31
CA GLN A 506 0.63 40.85 -14.58
C GLN A 506 1.13 39.96 -15.72
N ARG A 507 0.33 39.83 -16.77
CA ARG A 507 0.70 39.24 -18.05
C ARG A 507 1.86 40.05 -18.65
N GLU A 508 3.09 39.57 -18.50
CA GLU A 508 4.22 40.10 -19.27
C GLU A 508 4.33 39.36 -20.60
N LYS A 509 4.38 40.17 -21.66
CA LYS A 509 4.64 39.76 -23.04
C LYS A 509 5.99 39.06 -23.15
N GLU A 510 6.05 38.08 -24.06
CA GLU A 510 7.22 37.39 -24.55
C GLU A 510 8.51 38.22 -24.46
N LYS A 511 9.42 37.78 -23.60
CA LYS A 511 10.84 38.12 -23.67
C LYS A 511 11.59 36.81 -23.79
N HIS A 512 12.23 36.61 -24.93
CA HIS A 512 13.22 35.56 -25.13
C HIS A 512 14.21 35.58 -23.96
N SER A 513 14.17 34.55 -23.12
CA SER A 513 15.16 34.30 -22.09
C SER A 513 16.50 34.04 -22.77
N THR A 514 17.52 34.77 -22.35
CA THR A 514 18.90 34.53 -22.77
C THR A 514 19.37 33.14 -22.29
N PRO A 515 20.04 32.33 -23.13
CA PRO A 515 20.45 30.99 -22.74
C PRO A 515 21.44 31.05 -21.57
N THR A 516 21.11 30.32 -20.50
CA THR A 516 21.97 30.21 -19.32
C THR A 516 23.12 29.28 -19.67
N LEU A 517 24.37 29.78 -19.64
CA LEU A 517 25.57 29.04 -19.99
C LEU A 517 26.11 28.27 -18.76
N THR A 518 26.27 26.95 -18.87
CA THR A 518 26.94 26.13 -17.84
C THR A 518 28.26 25.60 -18.37
N THR A 519 29.25 25.42 -17.50
CA THR A 519 30.55 24.88 -17.92
C THR A 519 30.91 23.63 -17.12
N PHE A 520 31.39 22.60 -17.81
CA PHE A 520 32.10 21.47 -17.19
C PHE A 520 33.55 21.48 -17.70
N GLY A 521 34.49 21.78 -16.80
CA GLY A 521 35.87 22.03 -17.20
C GLY A 521 35.97 23.25 -18.12
N ARG A 522 36.48 23.04 -19.35
CA ARG A 522 36.54 24.06 -20.41
C ARG A 522 35.40 23.98 -21.42
N VAL A 523 34.47 23.04 -21.23
CA VAL A 523 33.36 22.79 -22.16
C VAL A 523 32.16 23.65 -21.75
N ALA A 524 31.72 24.51 -22.66
CA ALA A 524 30.49 25.27 -22.57
C ALA A 524 29.28 24.40 -22.92
N ILE A 525 28.23 24.44 -22.10
CA ILE A 525 27.00 23.67 -22.25
C ILE A 525 25.84 24.65 -22.36
N GLU A 526 25.16 24.61 -23.50
CA GLU A 526 23.99 25.43 -23.81
C GLU A 526 22.78 24.53 -24.05
N ILE A 527 21.63 24.88 -23.47
CA ILE A 527 20.36 24.26 -23.79
C ILE A 527 19.66 25.20 -24.76
N ILE A 528 19.28 24.68 -25.93
CA ILE A 528 18.65 25.46 -27.00
C ILE A 528 17.43 24.74 -27.52
N THR A 529 16.40 25.50 -27.87
CA THR A 529 15.23 24.98 -28.58
C THR A 529 15.46 25.18 -30.07
N ASP A 530 15.73 24.12 -30.83
CA ASP A 530 16.06 24.19 -32.26
C ASP A 530 15.89 22.81 -32.93
N ASN A 531 16.11 22.73 -34.25
CA ASN A 531 16.18 21.47 -34.99
C ASN A 531 17.62 20.92 -35.01
N LEU A 532 17.80 19.68 -34.55
CA LEU A 532 19.09 19.00 -34.48
C LEU A 532 19.77 18.89 -35.86
N THR A 533 19.04 18.63 -36.95
CA THR A 533 19.65 18.47 -38.29
C THR A 533 20.18 19.77 -38.88
N ARG A 534 19.78 20.92 -38.32
CA ARG A 534 20.21 22.25 -38.77
C ARG A 534 21.38 22.82 -37.98
N GLN A 535 21.86 22.09 -36.97
CA GLN A 535 22.93 22.53 -36.10
C GLN A 535 24.25 22.68 -36.84
N ASP A 536 24.92 23.80 -36.61
CA ASP A 536 26.26 24.11 -37.13
C ASP A 536 27.31 23.80 -36.05
N THR A 537 27.51 22.50 -35.80
CA THR A 537 28.48 21.95 -34.86
C THR A 537 29.33 20.88 -35.55
N ASP A 538 30.45 20.47 -34.96
CA ASP A 538 31.32 19.49 -35.61
C ASP A 538 30.66 18.11 -35.73
N ALA A 539 29.87 17.74 -34.73
CA ALA A 539 29.06 16.53 -34.78
C ALA A 539 27.66 16.73 -34.18
N ILE A 540 26.69 16.00 -34.73
CA ILE A 540 25.41 15.75 -34.04
C ILE A 540 25.36 14.32 -33.51
N VAL A 541 24.58 14.09 -32.46
CA VAL A 541 24.37 12.77 -31.89
C VAL A 541 23.08 12.15 -32.42
N ASN A 542 23.17 10.94 -32.94
CA ASN A 542 22.06 10.08 -33.32
C ASN A 542 22.01 8.84 -32.41
N THR A 543 20.83 8.26 -32.22
CA THR A 543 20.66 6.94 -31.58
C THR A 543 20.20 5.94 -32.63
N ILE A 544 20.92 4.83 -32.78
CA ILE A 544 20.67 3.81 -33.80
C ILE A 544 20.74 2.40 -33.20
N ASN A 545 20.06 1.44 -33.83
CA ASN A 545 20.13 0.04 -33.43
C ASN A 545 21.46 -0.59 -33.86
N ALA A 546 21.80 -1.74 -33.26
CA ALA A 546 23.01 -2.51 -33.55
C ALA A 546 23.13 -2.99 -35.02
N ASP A 547 22.03 -2.99 -35.77
CA ASP A 547 22.00 -3.34 -37.21
C ASP A 547 22.47 -2.19 -38.12
N MET A 548 22.77 -1.02 -37.55
CA MET A 548 23.19 0.20 -38.24
C MET A 548 22.19 0.73 -39.28
N LYS A 549 20.92 0.30 -39.22
CA LYS A 549 19.87 0.75 -40.14
C LYS A 549 19.15 1.97 -39.59
N MET A 550 19.41 3.13 -40.17
CA MET A 550 18.83 4.40 -39.72
C MET A 550 17.31 4.46 -39.89
N SER A 551 16.77 3.74 -40.87
CA SER A 551 15.33 3.65 -41.17
C SER A 551 14.51 2.92 -40.10
N ASN A 552 15.15 2.07 -39.28
CA ASN A 552 14.49 1.29 -38.23
C ASN A 552 14.82 1.77 -36.80
N ALA A 553 15.51 2.90 -36.68
CA ALA A 553 16.06 3.42 -35.42
C ALA A 553 15.23 4.55 -34.78
N GLY A 554 14.01 4.77 -35.28
CA GLY A 554 13.08 5.77 -34.75
C GLY A 554 13.05 7.09 -35.53
N GLN A 555 12.14 7.98 -35.13
CA GLN A 555 11.78 9.18 -35.89
C GLN A 555 12.97 10.13 -36.09
N LEU A 556 13.76 10.38 -35.05
CA LEU A 556 14.92 11.26 -35.15
C LEU A 556 15.97 10.71 -36.13
N SER A 557 16.27 9.40 -36.04
CA SER A 557 17.24 8.76 -36.94
C SER A 557 16.76 8.79 -38.40
N SER A 558 15.46 8.61 -38.64
CA SER A 558 14.87 8.73 -39.98
C SER A 558 15.00 10.15 -40.55
N VAL A 559 14.73 11.17 -39.74
CA VAL A 559 14.90 12.59 -40.15
C VAL A 559 16.38 12.90 -40.44
N ILE A 560 17.30 12.41 -39.61
CA ILE A 560 18.75 12.58 -39.86
C ILE A 560 19.17 11.89 -41.17
N ALA A 561 18.68 10.67 -41.46
CA ALA A 561 18.98 9.98 -42.71
C ALA A 561 18.48 10.75 -43.94
N GLN A 562 17.25 11.25 -43.88
CA GLN A 562 16.65 12.05 -44.95
C GLN A 562 17.46 13.33 -45.23
N GLU A 563 17.81 14.08 -44.17
CA GLU A 563 18.47 15.38 -44.29
C GLU A 563 19.97 15.25 -44.60
N SER A 564 20.65 14.20 -44.12
CA SER A 564 22.07 13.92 -44.42
C SER A 564 22.29 13.34 -45.82
N GLY A 565 21.26 12.71 -46.40
CA GLY A 565 21.29 12.09 -47.70
C GLY A 565 21.87 10.66 -47.71
N PRO A 566 21.73 9.93 -48.83
CA PRO A 566 21.95 8.47 -48.88
C PRO A 566 23.40 8.02 -48.69
N GLY A 567 24.36 8.96 -48.66
CA GLY A 567 25.77 8.65 -48.41
C GLY A 567 26.01 8.17 -46.98
N VAL A 568 25.31 8.76 -46.00
CA VAL A 568 25.45 8.41 -44.58
C VAL A 568 24.85 7.04 -44.29
N GLU A 569 23.68 6.73 -44.86
CA GLU A 569 23.09 5.39 -44.71
C GLU A 569 24.00 4.31 -45.26
N LYS A 570 24.61 4.52 -46.43
CA LYS A 570 25.59 3.59 -47.00
C LYS A 570 26.84 3.42 -46.14
N GLU A 571 27.31 4.51 -45.53
CA GLU A 571 28.45 4.47 -44.60
C GLU A 571 28.09 3.63 -43.36
N CYS A 572 26.92 3.87 -42.76
CA CYS A 572 26.40 3.07 -41.65
C CYS A 572 26.20 1.59 -42.01
N GLU A 573 25.61 1.30 -43.18
CA GLU A 573 25.43 -0.08 -43.67
C GLU A 573 26.76 -0.79 -43.88
N SER A 574 27.79 -0.07 -44.35
CA SER A 574 29.13 -0.63 -44.56
C SER A 574 29.86 -1.00 -43.26
N LEU A 575 29.48 -0.40 -42.13
CA LEU A 575 30.01 -0.73 -40.80
C LEU A 575 29.45 -2.06 -40.26
N GLY A 576 28.34 -2.55 -40.83
CA GLY A 576 27.72 -3.81 -40.45
C GLY A 576 27.23 -3.84 -38.99
N LEU A 577 27.06 -5.04 -38.43
CA LEU A 577 26.56 -5.21 -37.07
C LEU A 577 27.58 -4.66 -36.04
N GLN A 578 27.14 -3.77 -35.17
CA GLN A 578 27.98 -3.15 -34.15
C GLN A 578 27.62 -3.62 -32.73
N PRO A 579 28.59 -3.76 -31.81
CA PRO A 579 28.31 -4.16 -30.43
C PRO A 579 27.43 -3.15 -29.69
N GLY A 580 26.43 -3.64 -28.96
CA GLY A 580 25.62 -2.82 -28.07
C GLY A 580 26.43 -2.17 -26.95
N GLY A 581 26.04 -0.97 -26.53
CA GLY A 581 26.74 -0.21 -25.50
C GLY A 581 27.90 0.64 -26.01
N THR A 582 28.03 0.80 -27.34
CA THR A 582 29.14 1.51 -27.99
C THR A 582 28.65 2.74 -28.79
N ALA A 583 29.59 3.46 -29.40
CA ALA A 583 29.31 4.54 -30.33
C ALA A 583 30.27 4.48 -31.54
N VAL A 584 29.78 4.89 -32.70
CA VAL A 584 30.57 5.00 -33.94
C VAL A 584 30.38 6.36 -34.59
N ILE A 585 31.30 6.75 -35.48
CA ILE A 585 31.28 8.06 -36.17
C ILE A 585 31.17 7.85 -37.67
N SER A 586 30.31 8.63 -38.32
CA SER A 586 30.17 8.70 -39.79
C SER A 586 30.29 10.15 -40.25
N ARG A 587 30.37 10.39 -41.57
CA ARG A 587 30.31 11.75 -42.13
C ARG A 587 28.89 12.30 -42.02
N GLY A 588 28.76 13.63 -41.89
CA GLY A 588 27.46 14.30 -41.82
C GLY A 588 26.70 14.41 -43.16
N GLY A 589 27.31 14.00 -44.27
CA GLY A 589 26.70 14.06 -45.59
C GLY A 589 26.36 15.50 -45.99
N LYS A 590 25.06 15.78 -46.18
CA LYS A 590 24.51 17.10 -46.51
C LYS A 590 24.20 17.98 -45.29
N LEU A 591 24.32 17.45 -44.08
CA LEU A 591 24.12 18.25 -42.87
C LEU A 591 25.20 19.34 -42.77
N LYS A 592 24.90 20.41 -42.02
CA LYS A 592 25.91 21.40 -41.65
C LYS A 592 26.98 20.80 -40.72
N ALA A 593 26.57 19.84 -39.89
CA ALA A 593 27.50 19.11 -39.05
C ALA A 593 28.43 18.22 -39.88
N ARG A 594 29.71 18.22 -39.52
CA ARG A 594 30.75 17.51 -40.28
C ARG A 594 30.68 15.99 -40.08
N TYR A 595 30.25 15.57 -38.90
CA TYR A 595 30.14 14.18 -38.50
C TYR A 595 28.80 13.88 -37.81
N ILE A 596 28.44 12.59 -37.75
CA ILE A 596 27.34 12.10 -36.91
C ILE A 596 27.92 11.04 -35.97
N ILE A 597 27.67 11.19 -34.67
CA ILE A 597 28.01 10.20 -33.65
C ILE A 597 26.78 9.34 -33.42
N HIS A 598 26.87 8.06 -33.77
CA HIS A 598 25.80 7.09 -33.65
C HIS A 598 25.96 6.29 -32.35
N LEU A 599 25.06 6.51 -31.39
CA LEU A 599 24.98 5.73 -30.16
C LEU A 599 24.22 4.43 -30.41
N ILE A 600 24.72 3.31 -29.86
CA ILE A 600 24.22 1.97 -30.16
C ILE A 600 23.73 1.28 -28.87
N PRO A 601 22.60 1.72 -28.28
CA PRO A 601 22.04 1.07 -27.10
C PRO A 601 21.39 -0.28 -27.48
N ILE A 602 21.54 -1.28 -26.60
CA ILE A 602 20.78 -2.56 -26.68
C ILE A 602 19.66 -2.66 -25.65
N SER A 603 19.54 -1.66 -24.77
CA SER A 603 18.48 -1.56 -23.76
C SER A 603 18.11 -0.09 -23.55
N SER A 604 16.86 0.15 -23.17
CA SER A 604 16.38 1.46 -22.72
C SER A 604 16.77 1.81 -21.27
N ASP A 605 17.58 0.97 -20.61
CA ASP A 605 18.09 1.25 -19.27
C ASP A 605 18.94 2.53 -19.24
N LYS A 606 18.72 3.33 -18.19
CA LYS A 606 19.38 4.63 -18.01
C LYS A 606 20.90 4.49 -17.96
N GLN A 607 21.43 3.50 -17.23
CA GLN A 607 22.88 3.33 -17.08
C GLN A 607 23.51 2.91 -18.40
N HIS A 608 22.82 2.09 -19.18
CA HIS A 608 23.28 1.67 -20.50
C HIS A 608 23.33 2.82 -21.52
N LEU A 609 22.27 3.63 -21.60
CA LEU A 609 22.24 4.82 -22.47
C LEU A 609 23.28 5.87 -22.07
N GLN A 610 23.46 6.07 -20.75
CA GLN A 610 24.52 6.94 -20.23
C GLN A 610 25.90 6.49 -20.72
N LYS A 611 26.20 5.19 -20.60
CA LYS A 611 27.47 4.62 -21.05
C LYS A 611 27.69 4.82 -22.55
N CYS A 612 26.66 4.60 -23.37
CA CYS A 612 26.76 4.85 -24.82
C CYS A 612 27.11 6.32 -25.11
N LEU A 613 26.43 7.25 -24.45
CA LEU A 613 26.69 8.68 -24.61
C LEU A 613 28.10 9.07 -24.16
N GLU A 614 28.60 8.50 -23.05
CA GLU A 614 29.98 8.71 -22.61
C GLU A 614 31.00 8.21 -23.64
N GLU A 615 30.79 7.04 -24.23
CA GLU A 615 31.64 6.53 -25.32
C GLU A 615 31.58 7.44 -26.56
N GLY A 616 30.40 7.94 -26.93
CA GLY A 616 30.24 8.90 -28.03
C GLY A 616 31.01 10.21 -27.79
N LEU A 617 30.98 10.73 -26.57
CA LEU A 617 31.76 11.93 -26.18
C LEU A 617 33.27 11.66 -26.21
N ARG A 618 33.72 10.49 -25.73
CA ARG A 618 35.13 10.07 -25.83
C ARG A 618 35.58 9.93 -27.27
N LEU A 619 34.73 9.38 -28.14
CA LEU A 619 35.01 9.24 -29.57
C LEU A 619 35.15 10.61 -30.25
N ALA A 620 34.30 11.57 -29.89
CA ALA A 620 34.40 12.94 -30.39
C ALA A 620 35.71 13.63 -29.96
N GLU A 621 36.10 13.46 -28.70
CA GLU A 621 37.37 13.98 -28.18
C GLU A 621 38.58 13.34 -28.89
N ALA A 622 38.56 12.01 -29.08
CA ALA A 622 39.61 11.30 -29.80
C ALA A 622 39.76 11.76 -31.27
N ASN A 623 38.68 12.20 -31.89
CA ASN A 623 38.66 12.79 -33.23
C ASN A 623 38.90 14.31 -33.24
N SER A 624 39.30 14.90 -32.11
CA SER A 624 39.60 16.33 -31.97
C SER A 624 38.43 17.26 -32.37
N LEU A 625 37.19 16.81 -32.15
CA LEU A 625 36.01 17.63 -32.43
C LEU A 625 35.85 18.71 -31.34
N GLN A 626 35.45 19.91 -31.76
CA GLN A 626 35.35 21.08 -30.88
C GLN A 626 33.91 21.37 -30.43
N SER A 627 32.90 20.98 -31.22
CA SER A 627 31.50 21.24 -30.89
C SER A 627 30.57 20.05 -31.19
N ILE A 628 29.63 19.77 -30.29
CA ILE A 628 28.71 18.63 -30.40
C ILE A 628 27.28 19.07 -30.08
N SER A 629 26.30 18.65 -30.89
CA SER A 629 24.88 18.83 -30.59
C SER A 629 24.21 17.50 -30.22
N ILE A 630 23.55 17.47 -29.06
CA ILE A 630 22.96 16.28 -28.46
C ILE A 630 21.45 16.49 -28.33
N PRO A 631 20.58 15.57 -28.80
CA PRO A 631 19.14 15.67 -28.56
C PRO A 631 18.78 15.34 -27.10
N ALA A 632 17.51 15.52 -26.73
CA ALA A 632 16.93 14.93 -25.52
C ALA A 632 16.84 13.40 -25.65
N ILE A 633 17.97 12.71 -25.46
CA ILE A 633 18.09 11.26 -25.66
C ILE A 633 17.13 10.51 -24.74
N GLY A 634 16.34 9.60 -25.32
CA GLY A 634 15.45 8.71 -24.58
C GLY A 634 14.02 9.22 -24.38
N THR A 635 13.74 10.51 -24.63
CA THR A 635 12.39 11.10 -24.43
C THR A 635 11.38 10.74 -25.53
N GLY A 636 11.81 9.97 -26.54
CA GLY A 636 10.97 9.45 -27.64
C GLY A 636 10.65 7.97 -27.45
N GLY A 637 11.00 7.15 -28.45
CA GLY A 637 10.67 5.71 -28.49
C GLY A 637 11.20 4.84 -27.34
N HIS A 638 12.07 5.38 -26.47
CA HIS A 638 12.56 4.69 -25.27
C HIS A 638 11.74 5.00 -23.99
N GLY A 639 10.78 5.93 -24.05
CA GLY A 639 9.83 6.18 -22.95
C GLY A 639 10.42 6.82 -21.70
N MET A 640 11.61 7.42 -21.76
CA MET A 640 12.20 8.12 -20.61
C MET A 640 11.49 9.45 -20.36
N SER A 641 11.33 9.83 -19.09
CA SER A 641 10.85 11.17 -18.75
C SER A 641 11.91 12.23 -19.07
N ALA A 642 11.46 13.47 -19.27
CA ALA A 642 12.35 14.62 -19.51
C ALA A 642 13.42 14.77 -18.41
N VAL A 643 13.05 14.55 -17.15
CA VAL A 643 13.96 14.62 -15.99
C VAL A 643 14.98 13.49 -16.02
N GLN A 644 14.57 12.27 -16.36
CA GLN A 644 15.48 11.13 -16.48
C GLN A 644 16.51 11.35 -17.60
N SER A 645 16.07 11.87 -18.74
CA SER A 645 16.93 12.23 -19.88
C SER A 645 17.92 13.34 -19.51
N ALA A 646 17.42 14.43 -18.90
CA ALA A 646 18.26 15.54 -18.43
C ALA A 646 19.33 15.07 -17.44
N ASN A 647 18.94 14.31 -16.42
CA ASN A 647 19.87 13.79 -15.42
C ASN A 647 20.94 12.88 -16.05
N MET A 648 20.54 11.99 -16.96
CA MET A 648 21.46 11.09 -17.67
C MET A 648 22.48 11.85 -18.52
N ILE A 649 22.01 12.82 -19.32
CA ILE A 649 22.88 13.63 -20.19
C ILE A 649 23.85 14.47 -19.37
N PHE A 650 23.37 15.16 -18.32
CA PHE A 650 24.24 15.95 -17.46
C PHE A 650 25.26 15.09 -16.68
N GLN A 651 24.90 13.87 -16.27
CA GLN A 651 25.85 12.92 -15.68
C GLN A 651 26.93 12.49 -16.67
N ALA A 652 26.56 12.11 -17.90
CA ALA A 652 27.53 11.73 -18.93
C ALA A 652 28.48 12.89 -19.28
N LEU A 653 27.95 14.09 -19.44
CA LEU A 653 28.75 15.30 -19.68
C LEU A 653 29.68 15.60 -18.50
N GLN A 654 29.20 15.46 -17.26
CA GLN A 654 30.03 15.66 -16.07
C GLN A 654 31.16 14.64 -15.94
N ASN A 655 30.93 13.39 -16.37
CA ASN A 655 31.90 12.31 -16.33
C ASN A 655 33.00 12.44 -17.39
N VAL A 656 32.68 12.99 -18.57
CA VAL A 656 33.63 13.05 -19.70
C VAL A 656 34.22 14.45 -19.90
N CYS A 657 33.40 15.51 -19.85
CA CYS A 657 33.82 16.86 -20.26
C CYS A 657 34.88 17.51 -19.35
N LYS A 658 35.10 17.00 -18.14
CA LYS A 658 36.17 17.50 -17.25
C LYS A 658 37.57 17.24 -17.81
N ASP A 659 37.73 16.14 -18.53
CA ASP A 659 39.02 15.68 -19.05
C ASP A 659 39.19 16.00 -20.54
N CYS A 660 38.18 16.61 -21.17
CA CYS A 660 38.21 16.98 -22.58
C CYS A 660 39.18 18.15 -22.86
N VAL A 661 40.03 17.96 -23.88
CA VAL A 661 41.01 18.96 -24.32
C VAL A 661 40.58 19.62 -25.62
N SER A 662 39.83 18.93 -26.47
CA SER A 662 39.43 19.37 -27.81
C SER A 662 38.02 19.94 -27.81
N ILE A 663 37.08 19.26 -27.14
CA ILE A 663 35.70 19.72 -27.04
C ILE A 663 35.65 21.06 -26.28
N ARG A 664 34.92 22.02 -26.83
CA ARG A 664 34.73 23.38 -26.28
C ARG A 664 33.27 23.73 -26.08
N LYS A 665 32.38 23.16 -26.89
CA LYS A 665 30.95 23.48 -26.85
C LYS A 665 30.08 22.24 -27.02
N VAL A 666 29.06 22.12 -26.18
CA VAL A 666 28.01 21.11 -26.30
C VAL A 666 26.66 21.81 -26.26
N ASN A 667 25.86 21.58 -27.30
CA ASN A 667 24.48 22.05 -27.36
C ASN A 667 23.55 20.89 -27.02
N ILE A 668 22.70 21.07 -26.02
CA ILE A 668 21.56 20.18 -25.79
C ILE A 668 20.37 20.79 -26.56
N VAL A 669 19.90 20.08 -27.58
CA VAL A 669 18.91 20.56 -28.53
C VAL A 669 17.54 19.95 -28.22
N VAL A 670 16.62 20.79 -27.78
CA VAL A 670 15.21 20.44 -27.54
C VAL A 670 14.41 20.78 -28.80
N PHE A 671 13.75 19.78 -29.39
CA PHE A 671 13.04 19.94 -30.66
C PHE A 671 11.75 20.75 -30.50
N GLN A 672 11.55 21.79 -31.32
CA GLN A 672 10.50 22.82 -31.20
C GLN A 672 9.05 22.38 -31.50
N ASP A 673 8.81 21.29 -32.25
CA ASP A 673 7.48 20.96 -32.82
C ASP A 673 6.69 19.93 -32.00
N HIS A 674 6.87 19.91 -30.67
CA HIS A 674 6.17 18.99 -29.77
C HIS A 674 5.43 19.74 -28.67
N SER A 675 4.21 19.30 -28.33
CA SER A 675 3.43 19.82 -27.18
C SER A 675 4.14 19.66 -25.82
N GLN A 676 5.29 18.96 -25.80
CA GLN A 676 6.15 18.68 -24.64
C GLN A 676 7.45 19.51 -24.63
N VAL A 677 7.62 20.49 -25.54
CA VAL A 677 8.86 21.30 -25.63
C VAL A 677 9.17 22.00 -24.30
N MET A 678 8.17 22.64 -23.69
CA MET A 678 8.37 23.42 -22.47
C MET A 678 8.74 22.54 -21.28
N SER A 679 8.12 21.36 -21.14
CA SER A 679 8.45 20.44 -20.05
C SER A 679 9.84 19.82 -20.20
N ILE A 680 10.26 19.51 -21.44
CA ILE A 680 11.64 19.06 -21.70
C ILE A 680 12.62 20.19 -21.41
N LEU A 681 12.37 21.39 -21.94
CA LEU A 681 13.24 22.55 -21.72
C LEU A 681 13.41 22.86 -20.23
N GLU A 682 12.30 22.90 -19.48
CA GLU A 682 12.31 23.15 -18.04
C GLU A 682 13.09 22.08 -17.27
N ALA A 683 12.92 20.79 -17.59
CA ALA A 683 13.66 19.72 -16.94
C ALA A 683 15.19 19.86 -17.13
N PHE A 684 15.62 20.20 -18.35
CA PHE A 684 17.03 20.43 -18.65
C PHE A 684 17.55 21.72 -18.00
N GLU A 685 16.79 22.81 -17.99
CA GLU A 685 17.16 24.05 -17.30
C GLU A 685 17.25 23.89 -15.77
N GLN A 686 16.35 23.11 -15.17
CA GLN A 686 16.38 22.81 -13.74
C GLN A 686 17.60 21.97 -13.37
N GLU A 687 17.90 20.93 -14.14
CA GLU A 687 19.10 20.11 -13.94
C GLU A 687 20.37 20.96 -14.14
N GLN A 688 20.38 21.85 -15.14
CA GLN A 688 21.48 22.79 -15.36
C GLN A 688 21.72 23.70 -14.14
N LYS A 689 20.66 24.30 -13.58
CA LYS A 689 20.72 25.11 -12.35
C LYS A 689 21.21 24.30 -11.15
N ARG A 690 20.78 23.04 -11.03
CA ARG A 690 21.23 22.12 -9.97
C ARG A 690 22.74 21.89 -10.04
N GLN A 691 23.28 21.70 -11.24
CA GLN A 691 24.72 21.49 -11.48
C GLN A 691 25.54 22.77 -11.23
N GLN A 692 25.01 23.96 -11.58
CA GLN A 692 25.65 25.24 -11.29
C GLN A 692 25.74 25.51 -9.77
N ASN A 693 24.66 25.24 -9.03
CA ASN A 693 24.63 25.42 -7.57
C ASN A 693 25.56 24.43 -6.86
N ALA A 694 25.71 23.22 -7.40
CA ALA A 694 26.69 22.24 -6.92
C ALA A 694 28.15 22.69 -7.16
N ALA A 695 28.43 23.43 -8.24
CA ALA A 695 29.77 23.98 -8.55
C ALA A 695 30.14 25.23 -7.74
N PHE A 696 29.15 26.04 -7.32
CA PHE A 696 29.38 27.25 -6.52
C PHE A 696 29.84 26.96 -5.08
N HIS A 697 29.53 25.77 -4.55
CA HIS A 697 29.99 25.33 -3.23
C HIS A 697 31.44 24.80 -3.18
N ASP A 698 32.14 24.75 -4.33
CA ASP A 698 33.49 24.20 -4.43
C ASP A 698 34.64 25.22 -4.42
N LYS A 699 34.35 26.53 -4.31
CA LYS A 699 35.35 27.61 -4.16
C LYS A 699 35.11 28.47 -2.92
N ILE A 700 35.23 27.88 -1.73
CA ILE A 700 35.61 28.62 -0.53
C ILE A 700 36.67 27.76 0.19
N GLU A 701 37.93 28.17 0.04
CA GLU A 701 38.98 27.87 0.99
C GLU A 701 38.73 28.75 2.21
N THR A 702 38.21 28.16 3.29
CA THR A 702 38.32 28.71 4.63
C THR A 702 38.75 27.60 5.58
N GLN A 703 39.59 28.03 6.53
CA GLN A 703 40.31 27.34 7.59
C GLN A 703 39.60 26.13 8.22
N PRO A 704 40.35 25.19 8.84
CA PRO A 704 39.84 23.87 9.19
C PRO A 704 38.81 23.98 10.31
N ILE A 705 37.54 24.03 9.92
CA ILE A 705 36.45 23.72 10.82
C ILE A 705 36.48 22.21 10.96
N LYS A 706 36.58 21.73 12.20
CA LYS A 706 36.36 20.31 12.51
C LYS A 706 34.98 19.94 11.96
N GLN A 707 34.98 19.12 10.91
CA GLN A 707 33.76 18.67 10.26
C GLN A 707 33.45 17.28 10.78
N THR A 708 32.27 17.18 11.35
CA THR A 708 31.81 16.09 12.18
C THR A 708 30.85 15.22 11.35
N VAL A 709 31.19 13.95 11.13
CA VAL A 709 30.33 12.98 10.40
C VAL A 709 29.83 11.96 11.40
N THR A 710 28.51 11.80 11.51
CA THR A 710 27.91 10.72 12.30
C THR A 710 27.83 9.47 11.45
N VAL A 711 28.52 8.43 11.88
CA VAL A 711 28.47 7.10 11.29
C VAL A 711 27.67 6.22 12.23
N ARG A 712 26.57 5.67 11.74
CA ARG A 712 25.81 4.64 12.42
C ARG A 712 26.34 3.28 11.96
N VAL A 713 26.76 2.46 12.91
CA VAL A 713 27.18 1.08 12.64
C VAL A 713 26.26 0.14 13.40
N THR A 714 25.73 -0.84 12.68
CA THR A 714 24.86 -1.90 13.20
C THR A 714 25.60 -3.23 13.12
N GLY A 715 25.73 -3.93 14.23
CA GLY A 715 26.53 -5.16 14.36
C GLY A 715 26.00 -6.09 15.46
N SER A 716 26.66 -7.24 15.66
CA SER A 716 26.21 -8.29 16.60
C SER A 716 26.72 -8.17 18.04
N ASP A 717 27.61 -7.22 18.36
CA ASP A 717 28.14 -7.02 19.73
C ASP A 717 28.82 -5.65 19.91
N GLU A 718 28.88 -5.11 21.14
CA GLU A 718 29.55 -3.84 21.47
C GLU A 718 31.07 -3.91 21.27
N GLY A 719 31.68 -5.09 21.46
CA GLY A 719 33.12 -5.30 21.30
C GLY A 719 33.64 -5.10 19.87
N VAL A 720 32.79 -5.32 18.86
CA VAL A 720 33.12 -5.04 17.44
C VAL A 720 33.02 -3.54 17.14
N LEU A 721 32.21 -2.81 17.90
CA LEU A 721 31.96 -1.38 17.70
C LEU A 721 33.01 -0.49 18.36
N GLN A 722 33.73 -0.98 19.39
CA GLN A 722 34.73 -0.20 20.13
C GLN A 722 36.18 -0.40 19.67
N GLY A 723 36.45 -1.33 18.75
CA GLY A 723 37.82 -1.75 18.45
C GLY A 723 38.14 -1.96 16.98
N ARG A 724 38.10 -0.92 16.14
CA ARG A 724 38.98 -0.71 14.97
C ARG A 724 38.67 0.58 14.22
#